data_AF-A0A8H7D6Z7-F1
#
_entry.id   AF-A0A8H7D6Z7-F1
#
_cell.length_a   1.000
_cell.length_b   1.000
_cell.length_c   1.000
_cell.angle_alpha   90.00
_cell.angle_beta   90.00
_cell.angle_gamma   90.00
#
_symmetry.space_group_name_H-M   'P 1'
#
loop_
_entity.id
_entity.type
_entity.pdbx_description
1 polymer ?
#
loop_
_entity_poly.entity_id
_entity_poly.type
_entity_poly.pdbx_seq_one_letter_code
_entity_poly.pdbx_strand_id
1 'polypeptide(L)'
;MQSIPSTDHSRWRLKFGPGGSHVWQYLTSDEECAKWPQTDIDRYWLGFSLNLPPLPAPGNALDAARNGYTFLRNLQAPDGHFACGCGGPIFLLPGTVIASYIVGLAFTTEQRLEMIRYLLNTANPDDGGWGLHVEGVSTNLGTTLNYVALRLLGVDADHPAAVKARNTLLKLGGAAAVPSWGKFWMTVLGCYEWEGVNPIPPELWLLPKWLPFHPGRWWVHTRVVYLPMSYLFRVRFQAKPTPLTLALRKEIYVTPYNSIDWPAQCNNIAPGDIYVPHSRLLNFINLVFRTLETCPFPPLQRRALDYAYKLICMEDENTNFQDLAPVSKMMNMICRMHAEGRDSEAVARHVAKRGDSMWLSPDGMLVTGTNGSQAWDMGFAAQALAETGLAGLEENKASALKMLKFLDEAQIRENPKYFHVDYRQATKGAWSFSTKEQGYMLTDCTGEAIKAVLYLQNQFDFPKLISDARIFEAVDLLLSMQYKDGGFGSYEIPRAPKSLEALNSSEVFGNTMVEITYPECTTSVITALHIFQQYHPEHRKMEIGRTVARAIKYLHGQQRADGSWYGSWGICFIYATLFALESLALAGETYANSPRVKRACQFLLSKQMPDGGWGESWESCKEETYVQLDKSQVVQTSWAAMALIRGRYPDTAPIKRAVSLVRSRQLPDGQWIQEDVEGIFNKTCKFFYPNYKLIFTFWMLGLAHKYIEGTDG
;
A
#
# COMPACT_ATOMS: atom_id res chain seq x y z
N MET A 1 -25.34 6.39 -24.92
CA MET A 1 -24.26 6.54 -23.93
C MET A 1 -23.79 7.98 -23.99
N GLN A 2 -23.93 8.75 -22.91
CA GLN A 2 -23.22 10.04 -22.83
C GLN A 2 -21.72 9.75 -22.87
N SER A 3 -20.94 10.57 -23.58
CA SER A 3 -19.49 10.39 -23.68
C SER A 3 -18.88 10.52 -22.28
N ILE A 4 -18.10 9.52 -21.86
CA ILE A 4 -17.29 9.61 -20.65
C ILE A 4 -16.38 10.85 -20.79
N PRO A 5 -16.36 11.77 -19.81
CA PRO A 5 -15.50 12.94 -19.90
C PRO A 5 -14.04 12.50 -20.05
N SER A 6 -13.33 13.17 -20.94
CA SER A 6 -11.90 12.93 -21.16
C SER A 6 -11.21 14.26 -21.36
N THR A 7 -10.01 14.37 -20.82
CA THR A 7 -9.07 15.42 -21.20
C THR A 7 -8.23 14.97 -22.40
N ASP A 8 -7.47 15.89 -22.99
CA ASP A 8 -6.44 15.55 -23.96
C ASP A 8 -5.24 14.95 -23.22
N HIS A 9 -5.14 13.62 -23.22
CA HIS A 9 -4.06 12.89 -22.55
C HIS A 9 -2.66 13.28 -23.07
N SER A 10 -2.54 13.84 -24.29
CA SER A 10 -1.25 14.33 -24.80
C SER A 10 -0.70 15.56 -24.06
N ARG A 11 -1.53 16.23 -23.24
CA ARG A 11 -1.17 17.43 -22.47
C ARG A 11 -0.78 17.16 -21.03
N TRP A 12 -0.93 15.93 -20.55
CA TRP A 12 -0.48 15.57 -19.19
C TRP A 12 1.02 15.27 -19.15
N ARG A 13 1.66 15.70 -18.07
CA ARG A 13 3.06 15.42 -17.73
C ARG A 13 3.19 14.95 -16.29
N LEU A 14 4.03 13.96 -16.05
CA LEU A 14 4.45 13.56 -14.74
C LEU A 14 5.65 14.40 -14.31
N LYS A 15 5.42 15.30 -13.36
CA LYS A 15 6.46 16.14 -12.78
C LYS A 15 7.21 15.37 -11.71
N PHE A 16 8.53 15.31 -11.82
CA PHE A 16 9.39 14.73 -10.78
C PHE A 16 9.95 15.83 -9.88
N GLY A 17 9.75 15.67 -8.57
CA GLY A 17 10.33 16.50 -7.52
C GLY A 17 11.50 15.79 -6.83
N PRO A 18 12.18 16.47 -5.89
CA PRO A 18 13.25 15.86 -5.11
C PRO A 18 12.73 14.68 -4.27
N GLY A 19 13.59 13.70 -4.03
CA GLY A 19 13.32 12.59 -3.11
C GLY A 19 12.20 11.65 -3.52
N GLY A 20 11.94 11.49 -4.84
CA GLY A 20 10.93 10.57 -5.37
C GLY A 20 9.51 11.16 -5.47
N SER A 21 9.30 12.43 -5.17
CA SER A 21 7.99 13.08 -5.36
C SER A 21 7.61 13.05 -6.84
N HIS A 22 6.36 12.68 -7.14
CA HIS A 22 5.81 12.73 -8.48
C HIS A 22 4.39 13.30 -8.47
N VAL A 23 4.06 14.18 -9.41
CA VAL A 23 2.72 14.80 -9.50
C VAL A 23 2.34 15.02 -10.95
N TRP A 24 1.11 14.65 -11.32
CA TRP A 24 0.58 14.90 -12.67
C TRP A 24 0.17 16.36 -12.86
N GLN A 25 0.63 16.96 -13.96
CA GLN A 25 0.33 18.33 -14.37
C GLN A 25 -0.27 18.35 -15.77
N TYR A 26 -1.37 19.09 -15.94
CA TYR A 26 -1.97 19.35 -17.25
C TYR A 26 -1.42 20.65 -17.84
N LEU A 27 -0.96 20.60 -19.08
CA LEU A 27 -0.47 21.77 -19.82
C LEU A 27 -1.60 22.39 -20.63
N THR A 28 -1.78 23.70 -20.53
CA THR A 28 -2.96 24.40 -21.06
C THR A 28 -2.75 25.00 -22.45
N SER A 29 -1.49 25.15 -22.89
CA SER A 29 -1.14 25.71 -24.20
C SER A 29 -0.21 24.81 -25.01
N ASP A 30 -0.23 24.99 -26.32
CA ASP A 30 0.66 24.27 -27.24
C ASP A 30 2.12 24.70 -27.05
N GLU A 31 2.36 25.95 -26.65
CA GLU A 31 3.69 26.45 -26.30
C GLU A 31 4.27 25.71 -25.08
N GLU A 32 3.47 25.48 -24.04
CA GLU A 32 3.88 24.66 -22.89
C GLU A 32 4.19 23.23 -23.32
N CYS A 33 3.35 22.63 -24.17
CA CYS A 33 3.55 21.27 -24.68
C CYS A 33 4.82 21.15 -25.52
N ALA A 34 5.17 22.19 -26.30
CA ALA A 34 6.41 22.24 -27.07
C ALA A 34 7.65 22.39 -26.18
N LYS A 35 7.56 23.16 -25.08
CA LYS A 35 8.66 23.34 -24.11
C LYS A 35 8.89 22.12 -23.22
N TRP A 36 7.82 21.39 -22.89
CA TRP A 36 7.87 20.16 -22.11
C TRP A 36 7.18 19.04 -22.89
N PRO A 37 7.88 18.35 -23.79
CA PRO A 37 7.31 17.23 -24.56
C PRO A 37 7.01 16.03 -23.64
N GLN A 38 6.09 15.16 -24.07
CA GLN A 38 5.82 13.90 -23.35
C GLN A 38 7.05 12.99 -23.42
N THR A 39 7.38 12.40 -22.28
CA THR A 39 8.37 11.35 -22.12
C THR A 39 7.73 9.97 -22.29
N ASP A 40 8.55 8.94 -22.46
CA ASP A 40 8.06 7.55 -22.46
C ASP A 40 7.36 7.19 -21.14
N ILE A 41 7.79 7.79 -20.02
CA ILE A 41 7.14 7.60 -18.71
C ILE A 41 5.71 8.14 -18.73
N ASP A 42 5.52 9.36 -19.24
CA ASP A 42 4.18 9.97 -19.37
C ASP A 42 3.29 9.09 -20.23
N ARG A 43 3.80 8.70 -21.40
CA ARG A 43 3.08 7.90 -22.39
C ARG A 43 2.68 6.53 -21.85
N TYR A 44 3.60 5.85 -21.17
CA TYR A 44 3.37 4.52 -20.60
C TYR A 44 2.20 4.53 -19.62
N TRP A 45 2.23 5.45 -18.66
CA TRP A 45 1.21 5.52 -17.62
C TRP A 45 -0.14 6.07 -18.09
N LEU A 46 -0.16 6.79 -19.22
CA LEU A 46 -1.37 7.20 -19.92
C LEU A 46 -1.94 6.13 -20.87
N GLY A 47 -1.24 4.99 -21.03
CA GLY A 47 -1.68 3.89 -21.90
C GLY A 47 -1.41 4.13 -23.39
N PHE A 48 -0.52 5.07 -23.73
CA PHE A 48 -0.07 5.25 -25.11
C PHE A 48 0.97 4.20 -25.49
N SER A 49 0.96 3.79 -26.76
CA SER A 49 2.06 3.02 -27.34
C SER A 49 3.35 3.81 -27.25
N LEU A 50 4.39 3.18 -26.70
CA LEU A 50 5.73 3.77 -26.65
C LEU A 50 6.42 3.75 -28.02
N ASN A 51 5.92 2.95 -28.98
CA ASN A 51 6.54 2.75 -30.29
C ASN A 51 8.04 2.41 -30.22
N LEU A 52 8.45 1.73 -29.14
CA LEU A 52 9.81 1.24 -29.00
C LEU A 52 10.10 0.21 -30.10
N PRO A 53 11.32 0.19 -30.66
CA PRO A 53 11.67 -0.82 -31.66
C PRO A 53 11.56 -2.22 -31.04
N PRO A 54 11.15 -3.24 -31.82
CA PRO A 54 11.14 -4.60 -31.34
C PRO A 54 12.56 -5.01 -30.94
N LEU A 55 12.68 -5.61 -29.76
CA LEU A 55 13.92 -6.17 -29.28
C LEU A 55 14.18 -7.53 -29.96
N PRO A 56 15.45 -7.97 -30.05
CA PRO A 56 15.77 -9.30 -30.56
C PRO A 56 15.01 -10.39 -29.81
N ALA A 57 14.46 -11.37 -30.54
CA ALA A 57 13.81 -12.52 -29.93
C ALA A 57 14.81 -13.22 -28.97
N PRO A 58 14.46 -13.39 -27.69
CA PRO A 58 15.42 -13.88 -26.71
C PRO A 58 15.76 -15.36 -26.97
N GLY A 59 17.05 -15.69 -27.09
CA GLY A 59 17.50 -17.06 -27.30
C GLY A 59 17.36 -17.91 -26.04
N ASN A 60 17.68 -17.33 -24.88
CA ASN A 60 17.61 -17.97 -23.58
C ASN A 60 16.87 -17.10 -22.53
N ALA A 61 16.87 -17.54 -21.27
CA ALA A 61 16.22 -16.82 -20.17
C ALA A 61 16.93 -15.50 -19.81
N LEU A 62 18.27 -15.43 -19.89
CA LEU A 62 19.02 -14.21 -19.63
C LEU A 62 18.80 -13.14 -20.71
N ASP A 63 18.67 -13.54 -21.98
CA ASP A 63 18.30 -12.62 -23.07
C ASP A 63 16.92 -12.01 -22.81
N ALA A 64 15.95 -12.83 -22.36
CA ALA A 64 14.62 -12.36 -22.00
C ALA A 64 14.66 -11.42 -20.79
N ALA A 65 15.50 -11.71 -19.79
CA ALA A 65 15.74 -10.81 -18.66
C ALA A 65 16.34 -9.47 -19.12
N ARG A 66 17.32 -9.49 -20.04
CA ARG A 66 17.92 -8.28 -20.62
C ARG A 66 16.88 -7.46 -21.38
N ASN A 67 15.99 -8.09 -22.14
CA ASN A 67 14.88 -7.41 -22.82
C ASN A 67 13.93 -6.76 -21.83
N GLY A 68 13.56 -7.47 -20.76
CA GLY A 68 12.71 -6.96 -19.68
C GLY A 68 13.29 -5.74 -18.99
N TYR A 69 14.58 -5.79 -18.65
CA TYR A 69 15.25 -4.64 -18.06
C TYR A 69 15.45 -3.48 -19.04
N THR A 70 15.70 -3.77 -20.33
CA THR A 70 15.80 -2.75 -21.37
C THR A 70 14.51 -1.93 -21.48
N PHE A 71 13.36 -2.59 -21.40
CA PHE A 71 12.06 -1.92 -21.33
C PHE A 71 11.93 -1.09 -20.04
N LEU A 72 12.14 -1.70 -18.87
CA LEU A 72 11.98 -1.01 -17.58
C LEU A 72 12.89 0.22 -17.47
N ARG A 73 14.12 0.16 -17.99
CA ARG A 73 15.07 1.28 -17.99
C ARG A 73 14.53 2.53 -18.68
N ASN A 74 13.69 2.39 -19.71
CA ASN A 74 13.04 3.54 -20.37
C ASN A 74 12.02 4.24 -19.47
N LEU A 75 11.54 3.56 -18.42
CA LEU A 75 10.61 4.09 -17.44
C LEU A 75 11.29 4.68 -16.20
N GLN A 76 12.63 4.74 -16.17
CA GLN A 76 13.38 5.28 -15.03
C GLN A 76 13.26 6.81 -14.98
N ALA A 77 12.77 7.33 -13.85
CA ALA A 77 12.66 8.75 -13.59
C ALA A 77 14.04 9.44 -13.58
N PRO A 78 14.09 10.77 -13.81
CA PRO A 78 15.35 11.52 -13.85
C PRO A 78 16.20 11.41 -12.57
N ASP A 79 15.57 11.34 -11.40
CA ASP A 79 16.21 11.16 -10.09
C ASP A 79 16.59 9.70 -9.78
N GLY A 80 16.17 8.75 -10.64
CA GLY A 80 16.59 7.35 -10.62
C GLY A 80 15.53 6.35 -10.17
N HIS A 81 14.38 6.80 -9.63
CA HIS A 81 13.32 5.89 -9.19
C HIS A 81 12.43 5.39 -10.34
N PHE A 82 11.58 4.40 -10.07
CA PHE A 82 10.50 4.00 -10.97
C PHE A 82 9.16 4.47 -10.39
N ALA A 83 8.55 5.46 -11.03
CA ALA A 83 7.25 5.97 -10.59
C ALA A 83 6.13 4.99 -10.97
N CYS A 84 5.14 4.80 -10.10
CA CYS A 84 3.92 4.07 -10.42
C CYS A 84 2.74 4.49 -9.54
N GLY A 85 1.53 4.21 -10.02
CA GLY A 85 0.30 4.42 -9.27
C GLY A 85 -0.13 3.16 -8.53
N CYS A 86 0.26 3.01 -7.25
CA CYS A 86 -0.22 1.95 -6.36
C CYS A 86 -1.68 2.16 -5.94
N GLY A 87 -2.59 1.99 -6.90
CA GLY A 87 -4.04 2.06 -6.73
C GLY A 87 -4.68 0.72 -6.39
N GLY A 88 -6.02 0.70 -6.37
CA GLY A 88 -6.82 -0.50 -6.12
C GLY A 88 -7.95 -0.25 -5.13
N PRO A 89 -7.66 0.26 -3.91
CA PRO A 89 -8.70 0.64 -2.96
C PRO A 89 -9.54 1.81 -3.51
N ILE A 90 -10.87 1.66 -3.50
CA ILE A 90 -11.78 2.65 -4.12
C ILE A 90 -12.55 3.50 -3.09
N PHE A 91 -12.14 3.45 -1.82
CA PHE A 91 -12.61 4.34 -0.76
C PHE A 91 -11.69 5.56 -0.53
N LEU A 92 -10.53 5.61 -1.20
CA LEU A 92 -9.52 6.67 -1.03
C LEU A 92 -9.91 7.95 -1.77
N LEU A 93 -10.22 7.84 -3.07
CA LEU A 93 -10.64 8.98 -3.89
C LEU A 93 -11.86 9.71 -3.29
N PRO A 94 -12.92 9.01 -2.84
CA PRO A 94 -14.04 9.67 -2.16
C PRO A 94 -13.63 10.49 -0.94
N GLY A 95 -12.75 9.99 -0.07
CA GLY A 95 -12.27 10.75 1.09
C GLY A 95 -11.56 12.04 0.67
N THR A 96 -10.74 11.97 -0.39
CA THR A 96 -10.06 13.13 -0.97
C THR A 96 -11.03 14.16 -1.55
N VAL A 97 -12.06 13.71 -2.26
CA VAL A 97 -13.11 14.58 -2.82
C VAL A 97 -13.94 15.22 -1.72
N ILE A 98 -14.42 14.43 -0.75
CA ILE A 98 -15.26 14.90 0.37
C ILE A 98 -14.50 15.94 1.20
N ALA A 99 -13.27 15.65 1.63
CA ALA A 99 -12.49 16.59 2.41
C ALA A 99 -12.14 17.87 1.63
N SER A 100 -11.82 17.76 0.33
CA SER A 100 -11.60 18.94 -0.52
C SER A 100 -12.86 19.80 -0.66
N TYR A 101 -14.02 19.17 -0.78
CA TYR A 101 -15.31 19.87 -0.80
C TYR A 101 -15.59 20.60 0.51
N ILE A 102 -15.39 19.94 1.65
CA ILE A 102 -15.59 20.51 2.99
C ILE A 102 -14.72 21.74 3.21
N VAL A 103 -13.44 21.69 2.81
CA VAL A 103 -12.49 22.81 2.97
C VAL A 103 -12.71 23.91 1.91
N GLY A 104 -13.59 23.70 0.93
CA GLY A 104 -13.87 24.69 -0.12
C GLY A 104 -12.69 24.86 -1.08
N LEU A 105 -12.06 23.74 -1.46
CA LEU A 105 -10.90 23.69 -2.34
C LEU A 105 -11.24 22.94 -3.62
N ALA A 106 -11.31 23.66 -4.73
CA ALA A 106 -11.57 23.07 -6.03
C ALA A 106 -10.38 22.21 -6.52
N PHE A 107 -10.71 21.23 -7.36
CA PHE A 107 -9.75 20.61 -8.27
C PHE A 107 -9.68 21.44 -9.55
N THR A 108 -8.60 21.29 -10.33
CA THR A 108 -8.63 21.84 -11.69
C THR A 108 -9.73 21.14 -12.50
N THR A 109 -10.19 21.77 -13.58
CA THR A 109 -11.20 21.18 -14.46
C THR A 109 -10.78 19.79 -14.93
N GLU A 110 -9.51 19.64 -15.28
CA GLU A 110 -8.93 18.42 -15.83
C GLU A 110 -8.81 17.31 -14.79
N GLN A 111 -8.33 17.64 -13.58
CA GLN A 111 -8.34 16.71 -12.46
C GLN A 111 -9.76 16.21 -12.18
N ARG A 112 -10.73 17.14 -12.13
CA ARG A 112 -12.15 16.80 -11.89
C ARG A 112 -12.70 15.88 -12.98
N LEU A 113 -12.43 16.17 -14.26
CA LEU A 113 -12.89 15.35 -15.38
C LEU A 113 -12.28 13.94 -15.35
N GLU A 114 -10.97 13.84 -15.08
CA GLU A 114 -10.28 12.54 -14.99
C GLU A 114 -10.69 11.73 -13.75
N MET A 115 -11.03 12.38 -12.63
CA MET A 115 -11.63 11.68 -11.48
C MET A 115 -13.02 11.14 -11.80
N ILE A 116 -13.85 11.90 -12.51
CA ILE A 116 -15.16 11.40 -12.99
C ILE A 116 -14.95 10.23 -13.93
N ARG A 117 -14.01 10.33 -14.89
CA ARG A 117 -13.65 9.25 -15.81
C ARG A 117 -13.28 7.97 -15.04
N TYR A 118 -12.42 8.08 -14.02
CA TYR A 118 -12.02 6.95 -13.19
C TYR A 118 -13.20 6.28 -12.50
N LEU A 119 -14.07 7.06 -11.84
CA LEU A 119 -15.26 6.52 -11.18
C LEU A 119 -16.18 5.81 -12.17
N LEU A 120 -16.42 6.39 -13.35
CA LEU A 120 -17.28 5.80 -14.37
C LEU A 120 -16.69 4.50 -14.96
N ASN A 121 -15.37 4.45 -15.19
CA ASN A 121 -14.69 3.26 -15.74
C ASN A 121 -14.57 2.12 -14.72
N THR A 122 -14.54 2.43 -13.42
CA THR A 122 -14.43 1.44 -12.35
C THR A 122 -15.78 1.03 -11.76
N ALA A 123 -16.88 1.61 -12.23
CA ALA A 123 -18.22 1.18 -11.84
C ALA A 123 -18.48 -0.24 -12.33
N ASN A 124 -19.09 -1.07 -11.49
CA ASN A 124 -19.47 -2.42 -11.88
C ASN A 124 -20.35 -2.36 -13.14
N PRO A 125 -20.00 -3.09 -14.22
CA PRO A 125 -20.69 -2.97 -15.50
C PRO A 125 -22.16 -3.42 -15.42
N ASP A 126 -22.50 -4.34 -14.51
CA ASP A 126 -23.83 -4.95 -14.41
C ASP A 126 -24.77 -4.13 -13.54
N ASP A 127 -24.32 -3.68 -12.37
CA ASP A 127 -25.16 -2.99 -11.39
C ASP A 127 -24.79 -1.51 -11.15
N GLY A 128 -23.68 -1.02 -11.71
CA GLY A 128 -23.24 0.37 -11.59
C GLY A 128 -22.75 0.79 -10.20
N GLY A 129 -22.63 -0.14 -9.25
CA GLY A 129 -22.06 0.11 -7.92
C GLY A 129 -20.54 -0.01 -7.88
N TRP A 130 -19.97 0.06 -6.67
CA TRP A 130 -18.54 -0.11 -6.42
C TRP A 130 -18.29 -0.96 -5.17
N GLY A 131 -17.20 -1.73 -5.18
CA GLY A 131 -16.74 -2.54 -4.05
C GLY A 131 -15.81 -1.79 -3.09
N LEU A 132 -15.10 -2.54 -2.24
CA LEU A 132 -14.03 -2.01 -1.39
C LEU A 132 -12.77 -1.65 -2.20
N HIS A 133 -12.57 -2.34 -3.31
CA HIS A 133 -11.48 -2.16 -4.27
C HIS A 133 -12.02 -2.36 -5.70
N VAL A 134 -11.23 -1.99 -6.72
CA VAL A 134 -11.68 -2.00 -8.14
C VAL A 134 -12.12 -3.36 -8.66
N GLU A 135 -11.53 -4.46 -8.20
CA GLU A 135 -11.95 -5.82 -8.57
C GLU A 135 -13.02 -6.42 -7.63
N GLY A 136 -13.68 -5.58 -6.84
CA GLY A 136 -14.63 -6.01 -5.81
C GLY A 136 -16.06 -6.02 -6.31
N VAL A 137 -16.89 -6.91 -5.75
CA VAL A 137 -18.34 -6.84 -5.93
C VAL A 137 -18.88 -5.55 -5.31
N SER A 138 -20.01 -5.04 -5.83
CA SER A 138 -20.65 -3.84 -5.29
C SER A 138 -21.03 -4.01 -3.82
N THR A 139 -20.62 -3.04 -2.99
CA THR A 139 -20.85 -2.99 -1.54
C THR A 139 -21.54 -1.69 -1.15
N ASN A 140 -22.12 -1.62 0.04
CA ASN A 140 -22.76 -0.40 0.52
C ASN A 140 -21.71 0.70 0.74
N LEU A 141 -20.54 0.38 1.33
CA LEU A 141 -19.44 1.34 1.53
C LEU A 141 -18.95 1.92 0.21
N GLY A 142 -18.54 1.03 -0.71
CA GLY A 142 -18.01 1.42 -2.00
C GLY A 142 -19.00 2.26 -2.80
N THR A 143 -20.26 1.81 -2.86
CA THR A 143 -21.29 2.50 -3.65
C THR A 143 -21.70 3.84 -3.02
N THR A 144 -21.84 3.92 -1.70
CA THR A 144 -22.16 5.18 -1.00
C THR A 144 -21.09 6.23 -1.25
N LEU A 145 -19.83 5.88 -0.99
CA LEU A 145 -18.72 6.84 -1.08
C LEU A 145 -18.48 7.30 -2.52
N ASN A 146 -18.48 6.38 -3.48
CA ASN A 146 -18.21 6.73 -4.88
C ASN A 146 -19.39 7.45 -5.55
N TYR A 147 -20.64 7.11 -5.22
CA TYR A 147 -21.80 7.89 -5.66
C TYR A 147 -21.71 9.34 -5.17
N VAL A 148 -21.42 9.53 -3.88
CA VAL A 148 -21.26 10.87 -3.30
C VAL A 148 -20.11 11.62 -3.95
N ALA A 149 -18.95 10.99 -4.14
CA ALA A 149 -17.82 11.60 -4.83
C ALA A 149 -18.19 12.04 -6.26
N LEU A 150 -18.89 11.20 -7.01
CA LEU A 150 -19.35 11.51 -8.38
C LEU A 150 -20.27 12.75 -8.39
N ARG A 151 -21.19 12.86 -7.43
CA ARG A 151 -22.07 14.02 -7.27
C ARG A 151 -21.31 15.29 -6.87
N LEU A 152 -20.36 15.19 -5.93
CA LEU A 152 -19.51 16.30 -5.50
C LEU A 152 -18.58 16.81 -6.62
N LEU A 153 -18.16 15.93 -7.53
CA LEU A 153 -17.40 16.30 -8.74
C LEU A 153 -18.27 16.96 -9.83
N GLY A 154 -19.60 17.03 -9.63
CA GLY A 154 -20.53 17.77 -10.50
C GLY A 154 -21.26 16.93 -11.54
N VAL A 155 -21.31 15.61 -11.42
CA VAL A 155 -22.16 14.76 -12.27
C VAL A 155 -23.60 14.81 -11.79
N ASP A 156 -24.57 15.09 -12.66
CA ASP A 156 -25.99 15.19 -12.30
C ASP A 156 -26.59 13.90 -11.73
N ALA A 157 -27.59 14.05 -10.84
CA ALA A 157 -28.31 12.92 -10.24
C ALA A 157 -29.05 12.06 -11.29
N ASP A 158 -29.43 12.67 -12.41
CA ASP A 158 -30.14 12.02 -13.51
C ASP A 158 -29.19 11.46 -14.58
N HIS A 159 -27.87 11.63 -14.41
CA HIS A 159 -26.89 10.99 -15.26
C HIS A 159 -27.09 9.45 -15.21
N PRO A 160 -27.11 8.73 -16.35
CA PRO A 160 -27.46 7.31 -16.37
C PRO A 160 -26.64 6.43 -15.41
N ALA A 161 -25.34 6.70 -15.30
CA ALA A 161 -24.47 6.00 -14.35
C ALA A 161 -24.82 6.31 -12.88
N ALA A 162 -25.17 7.57 -12.57
CA ALA A 162 -25.58 7.97 -11.22
C ALA A 162 -26.92 7.33 -10.85
N VAL A 163 -27.88 7.29 -11.77
CA VAL A 163 -29.17 6.60 -11.56
C VAL A 163 -28.95 5.11 -11.26
N LYS A 164 -28.10 4.45 -12.05
CA LYS A 164 -27.77 3.03 -11.88
C LYS A 164 -27.12 2.76 -10.52
N ALA A 165 -26.08 3.53 -10.18
CA ALA A 165 -25.41 3.48 -8.88
C ALA A 165 -26.36 3.73 -7.70
N ARG A 166 -27.22 4.75 -7.80
CA ARG A 166 -28.21 5.08 -6.77
C ARG A 166 -29.19 3.92 -6.56
N ASN A 167 -29.69 3.34 -7.64
CA ASN A 167 -30.59 2.19 -7.55
C ASN A 167 -29.93 0.99 -6.85
N THR A 168 -28.65 0.74 -7.12
CA THR A 168 -27.87 -0.30 -6.46
C THR A 168 -27.64 0.03 -4.98
N LEU A 169 -27.27 1.26 -4.65
CA LEU A 169 -27.14 1.71 -3.26
C LEU A 169 -28.43 1.51 -2.46
N LEU A 170 -29.58 1.90 -3.03
CA LEU A 170 -30.87 1.75 -2.36
C LEU A 170 -31.25 0.27 -2.15
N LYS A 171 -30.91 -0.62 -3.11
CA LYS A 171 -31.07 -2.08 -2.94
C LYS A 171 -30.17 -2.64 -1.83
N LEU A 172 -29.00 -2.04 -1.61
CA LEU A 172 -28.06 -2.40 -0.54
C LEU A 172 -28.43 -1.80 0.82
N GLY A 173 -29.63 -1.20 0.96
CA GLY A 173 -30.15 -0.63 2.21
C GLY A 173 -29.93 0.89 2.35
N GLY A 174 -29.34 1.54 1.34
CA GLY A 174 -29.00 2.97 1.38
C GLY A 174 -27.88 3.30 2.37
N ALA A 175 -27.48 4.56 2.43
CA ALA A 175 -26.37 5.02 3.25
C ALA A 175 -26.63 4.89 4.77
N ALA A 176 -27.85 4.59 5.22
CA ALA A 176 -28.13 4.30 6.63
C ALA A 176 -27.37 3.06 7.14
N ALA A 177 -27.15 2.07 6.26
CA ALA A 177 -26.47 0.81 6.56
C ALA A 177 -24.98 0.81 6.13
N VAL A 178 -24.41 1.97 5.80
CA VAL A 178 -22.99 2.06 5.40
C VAL A 178 -22.06 1.69 6.57
N PRO A 179 -20.90 1.02 6.37
CA PRO A 179 -19.93 0.74 7.44
C PRO A 179 -19.41 1.98 8.19
N SER A 180 -18.78 1.79 9.36
CA SER A 180 -18.41 2.88 10.29
C SER A 180 -17.60 4.02 9.63
N TRP A 181 -16.64 3.69 8.76
CA TRP A 181 -15.86 4.67 8.01
C TRP A 181 -16.72 5.49 7.04
N GLY A 182 -17.71 4.86 6.40
CA GLY A 182 -18.69 5.55 5.58
C GLY A 182 -19.60 6.46 6.41
N LYS A 183 -20.05 6.01 7.59
CA LYS A 183 -20.87 6.83 8.50
C LYS A 183 -20.10 8.08 8.90
N PHE A 184 -18.82 7.92 9.25
CA PHE A 184 -17.95 9.05 9.57
C PHE A 184 -17.86 10.05 8.42
N TRP A 185 -17.53 9.60 7.20
CA TRP A 185 -17.40 10.47 6.03
C TRP A 185 -18.71 11.19 5.68
N MET A 186 -19.84 10.48 5.74
CA MET A 186 -21.15 11.09 5.51
C MET A 186 -21.52 12.07 6.62
N THR A 187 -21.10 11.81 7.86
CA THR A 187 -21.37 12.71 9.00
C THR A 187 -20.59 14.01 8.86
N VAL A 188 -19.28 13.96 8.60
CA VAL A 188 -18.47 15.18 8.43
C VAL A 188 -18.88 15.99 7.19
N LEU A 189 -19.42 15.34 6.16
CA LEU A 189 -20.02 16.01 5.00
C LEU A 189 -21.37 16.69 5.32
N GLY A 190 -21.98 16.39 6.47
CA GLY A 190 -23.32 16.85 6.84
C GLY A 190 -24.43 16.10 6.12
N CYS A 191 -24.20 14.83 5.76
CA CYS A 191 -25.18 13.95 5.12
C CYS A 191 -25.59 12.76 5.99
N TYR A 192 -25.19 12.69 7.26
CA TYR A 192 -25.52 11.63 8.24
C TYR A 192 -25.41 12.25 9.65
N GLU A 193 -26.14 11.75 10.65
CA GLU A 193 -26.12 12.32 12.01
C GLU A 193 -25.18 11.56 12.97
N TRP A 194 -24.51 12.29 13.86
CA TRP A 194 -23.55 11.73 14.82
C TRP A 194 -24.16 10.68 15.76
N GLU A 195 -25.45 10.78 16.03
CA GLU A 195 -26.24 9.84 16.82
C GLU A 195 -26.28 8.44 16.21
N GLY A 196 -26.06 8.33 14.89
CA GLY A 196 -25.95 7.06 14.18
C GLY A 196 -24.53 6.53 14.05
N VAL A 197 -23.54 7.14 14.70
CA VAL A 197 -22.13 6.70 14.71
C VAL A 197 -21.78 6.13 16.09
N ASN A 198 -21.09 4.99 16.13
CA ASN A 198 -20.56 4.49 17.41
C ASN A 198 -19.53 5.49 17.98
N PRO A 199 -19.46 5.70 19.31
CA PRO A 199 -18.58 6.72 19.88
C PRO A 199 -17.10 6.54 19.57
N ILE A 200 -16.42 7.65 19.28
CA ILE A 200 -14.96 7.70 19.04
C ILE A 200 -14.31 8.69 20.03
N PRO A 201 -14.30 8.38 21.34
CA PRO A 201 -13.91 9.36 22.37
C PRO A 201 -12.41 9.68 22.35
N PRO A 202 -12.00 10.97 22.25
CA PRO A 202 -10.59 11.34 22.36
C PRO A 202 -10.03 11.17 23.78
N GLU A 203 -10.87 10.94 24.78
CA GLU A 203 -10.45 10.69 26.17
C GLU A 203 -9.55 9.45 26.28
N LEU A 204 -9.63 8.52 25.33
CA LEU A 204 -8.73 7.37 25.24
C LEU A 204 -7.25 7.79 25.13
N TRP A 205 -6.96 8.94 24.54
CA TRP A 205 -5.59 9.46 24.42
C TRP A 205 -5.01 9.96 25.75
N LEU A 206 -5.85 10.22 26.76
CA LEU A 206 -5.40 10.65 28.09
C LEU A 206 -5.16 9.49 29.05
N LEU A 207 -5.45 8.26 28.64
CA LEU A 207 -5.24 7.07 29.45
C LEU A 207 -3.75 6.92 29.82
N PRO A 208 -3.44 6.28 30.96
CA PRO A 208 -2.06 5.91 31.26
C PRO A 208 -1.44 5.04 30.15
N LYS A 209 -0.28 5.45 29.62
CA LYS A 209 0.42 4.79 28.49
C LYS A 209 0.78 3.30 28.74
N TRP A 210 0.79 2.86 30.00
CA TRP A 210 1.06 1.47 30.37
C TRP A 210 -0.15 0.53 30.13
N LEU A 211 -1.36 1.06 29.94
CA LEU A 211 -2.55 0.26 29.65
C LEU A 211 -2.43 -0.44 28.28
N PRO A 212 -2.80 -1.72 28.16
CA PRO A 212 -2.58 -2.51 26.95
C PRO A 212 -3.45 -2.08 25.75
N PHE A 213 -4.54 -1.35 26.01
CA PHE A 213 -5.48 -0.84 25.00
C PHE A 213 -5.30 0.66 24.71
N HIS A 214 -4.29 1.31 25.29
CA HIS A 214 -4.00 2.73 25.03
C HIS A 214 -3.76 2.97 23.52
N PRO A 215 -4.34 4.02 22.90
CA PRO A 215 -4.24 4.26 21.45
C PRO A 215 -2.82 4.30 20.89
N GLY A 216 -1.87 4.87 21.63
CA GLY A 216 -0.43 4.85 21.33
C GLY A 216 0.21 3.46 21.12
N ARG A 217 -0.50 2.38 21.44
CA ARG A 217 -0.09 0.98 21.24
C ARG A 217 -0.82 0.28 20.10
N TRP A 218 -1.85 0.90 19.53
CA TRP A 218 -2.53 0.36 18.35
C TRP A 218 -1.58 0.37 17.15
N TRP A 219 -1.89 -0.46 16.17
CA TRP A 219 -1.22 -0.41 14.87
C TRP A 219 -1.24 1.02 14.32
N VAL A 220 -0.13 1.42 13.69
CA VAL A 220 0.09 2.81 13.27
C VAL A 220 -1.03 3.34 12.39
N HIS A 221 -1.48 2.59 11.38
CA HIS A 221 -2.56 2.97 10.48
C HIS A 221 -3.88 3.22 11.22
N THR A 222 -4.26 2.30 12.12
CA THR A 222 -5.45 2.47 12.96
C THR A 222 -5.32 3.68 13.87
N ARG A 223 -4.18 3.85 14.52
CA ARG A 223 -3.93 4.97 15.44
C ARG A 223 -4.07 6.33 14.74
N VAL A 224 -3.45 6.51 13.59
CA VAL A 224 -3.44 7.80 12.88
C VAL A 224 -4.73 8.10 12.11
N VAL A 225 -5.55 7.10 11.81
CA VAL A 225 -6.91 7.31 11.25
C VAL A 225 -7.90 7.66 12.35
N TYR A 226 -7.89 6.93 13.46
CA TYR A 226 -8.85 7.16 14.55
C TYR A 226 -8.53 8.42 15.37
N LEU A 227 -7.29 8.93 15.32
CA LEU A 227 -6.91 10.20 15.96
C LEU A 227 -7.75 11.40 15.45
N PRO A 228 -7.72 11.79 14.16
CA PRO A 228 -8.54 12.87 13.65
C PRO A 228 -10.04 12.55 13.70
N MET A 229 -10.44 11.27 13.54
CA MET A 229 -11.84 10.88 13.74
C MET A 229 -12.33 11.22 15.15
N SER A 230 -11.52 10.94 16.18
CA SER A 230 -11.88 11.21 17.58
C SER A 230 -11.98 12.70 17.89
N TYR A 231 -11.10 13.51 17.30
CA TYR A 231 -11.17 14.97 17.40
C TYR A 231 -12.47 15.50 16.78
N LEU A 232 -12.78 15.10 15.54
CA LEU A 232 -13.97 15.54 14.80
C LEU A 232 -15.27 15.05 15.44
N PHE A 233 -15.27 13.84 16.01
CA PHE A 233 -16.38 13.32 16.81
C PHE A 233 -16.68 14.20 18.03
N ARG A 234 -15.65 14.58 18.79
CA ARG A 234 -15.83 15.35 20.04
C ARG A 234 -16.33 16.76 19.79
N VAL A 235 -15.89 17.42 18.72
CA VAL A 235 -16.40 18.75 18.32
C VAL A 235 -17.71 18.66 17.54
N ARG A 236 -18.23 17.44 17.31
CA ARG A 236 -19.42 17.16 16.49
C ARG A 236 -19.35 17.84 15.13
N PHE A 237 -18.18 17.78 14.49
CA PHE A 237 -17.96 18.46 13.22
C PHE A 237 -18.95 17.94 12.17
N GLN A 238 -19.66 18.85 11.53
CA GLN A 238 -20.43 18.62 10.30
C GLN A 238 -20.27 19.85 9.42
N ALA A 239 -20.02 19.63 8.13
CA ALA A 239 -19.98 20.72 7.16
C ALA A 239 -21.36 21.41 7.05
N LYS A 240 -21.34 22.71 6.76
CA LYS A 240 -22.58 23.48 6.59
C LYS A 240 -23.39 22.92 5.41
N PRO A 241 -24.71 22.75 5.55
CA PRO A 241 -25.54 22.26 4.46
C PRO A 241 -25.46 23.17 3.23
N THR A 242 -25.22 22.56 2.08
CA THR A 242 -25.30 23.15 0.74
C THR A 242 -26.49 22.58 -0.03
N PRO A 243 -26.95 23.22 -1.11
CA PRO A 243 -28.00 22.65 -1.97
C PRO A 243 -27.69 21.21 -2.42
N LEU A 244 -26.42 20.91 -2.70
CA LEU A 244 -25.98 19.58 -3.12
C LEU A 244 -26.06 18.57 -1.97
N THR A 245 -25.57 18.90 -0.76
CA THR A 245 -25.68 17.98 0.39
C THR A 245 -27.14 17.74 0.80
N LEU A 246 -28.01 18.74 0.68
CA LEU A 246 -29.45 18.58 0.91
C LEU A 246 -30.11 17.71 -0.17
N ALA A 247 -29.64 17.75 -1.41
CA ALA A 247 -30.06 16.83 -2.46
C ALA A 247 -29.57 15.40 -2.16
N LEU A 248 -28.30 15.22 -1.78
CA LEU A 248 -27.75 13.91 -1.39
C LEU A 248 -28.58 13.25 -0.28
N ARG A 249 -29.01 13.99 0.75
CA ARG A 249 -29.90 13.49 1.81
C ARG A 249 -31.24 12.93 1.29
N LYS A 250 -31.68 13.30 0.09
CA LYS A 250 -32.87 12.75 -0.58
C LYS A 250 -32.54 11.61 -1.54
N GLU A 251 -31.29 11.52 -2.00
CA GLU A 251 -30.84 10.58 -3.02
C GLU A 251 -30.36 9.24 -2.43
N ILE A 252 -29.64 9.26 -1.31
CA ILE A 252 -28.84 8.10 -0.85
C ILE A 252 -29.52 7.23 0.22
N TYR A 253 -30.75 7.55 0.62
CA TYR A 253 -31.46 6.88 1.70
C TYR A 253 -32.76 6.23 1.23
N VAL A 254 -33.06 5.03 1.74
CA VAL A 254 -34.35 4.34 1.50
C VAL A 254 -35.47 4.98 2.32
N THR A 255 -35.18 5.33 3.58
CA THR A 255 -36.11 6.07 4.45
C THR A 255 -35.86 7.56 4.31
N PRO A 256 -36.90 8.43 4.28
CA PRO A 256 -36.70 9.88 4.26
C PRO A 256 -35.77 10.34 5.41
N TYR A 257 -34.76 11.17 5.09
CA TYR A 257 -33.69 11.56 6.02
C TYR A 257 -34.17 11.98 7.41
N ASN A 258 -35.20 12.83 7.47
CA ASN A 258 -35.73 13.38 8.73
C ASN A 258 -36.53 12.37 9.56
N SER A 259 -36.80 11.18 9.02
CA SER A 259 -37.54 10.10 9.67
C SER A 259 -36.65 8.92 10.08
N ILE A 260 -35.33 9.02 9.84
CA ILE A 260 -34.37 7.99 10.22
C ILE A 260 -34.15 8.02 11.74
N ASP A 261 -34.32 6.87 12.39
CA ASP A 261 -33.91 6.67 13.79
C ASP A 261 -32.39 6.47 13.87
N TRP A 262 -31.65 7.59 13.96
CA TRP A 262 -30.18 7.58 13.94
C TRP A 262 -29.54 6.67 15.01
N PRO A 263 -29.95 6.70 16.29
CA PRO A 263 -29.43 5.77 17.31
C PRO A 263 -29.47 4.29 16.92
N ALA A 264 -30.52 3.85 16.22
CA ALA A 264 -30.67 2.48 15.74
C ALA A 264 -29.69 2.14 14.60
N GLN A 265 -29.12 3.14 13.93
CA GLN A 265 -28.25 2.93 12.77
C GLN A 265 -26.80 2.63 13.14
N CYS A 266 -26.35 2.88 14.37
CA CYS A 266 -24.93 2.70 14.72
C CYS A 266 -24.37 1.30 14.49
N ASN A 267 -25.16 0.25 14.72
CA ASN A 267 -24.78 -1.14 14.44
C ASN A 267 -25.52 -1.69 13.21
N ASN A 268 -26.22 -0.84 12.46
CA ASN A 268 -26.76 -1.18 11.15
C ASN A 268 -25.62 -1.11 10.13
N ILE A 269 -25.22 -2.27 9.62
CA ILE A 269 -24.18 -2.42 8.61
C ILE A 269 -24.72 -3.40 7.57
N ALA A 270 -24.61 -3.05 6.29
CA ALA A 270 -25.06 -3.92 5.21
C ALA A 270 -24.31 -5.27 5.28
N PRO A 271 -25.00 -6.42 5.23
CA PRO A 271 -24.36 -7.72 5.42
C PRO A 271 -23.21 -8.02 4.44
N GLY A 272 -23.29 -7.49 3.21
CA GLY A 272 -22.25 -7.67 2.19
C GLY A 272 -20.93 -6.96 2.50
N ASP A 273 -20.93 -6.01 3.44
CA ASP A 273 -19.74 -5.27 3.86
C ASP A 273 -19.05 -5.90 5.09
N ILE A 274 -19.71 -6.81 5.82
CA ILE A 274 -19.21 -7.33 7.09
C ILE A 274 -18.19 -8.45 6.84
N TYR A 275 -16.91 -8.14 6.96
CA TYR A 275 -15.84 -9.14 7.05
C TYR A 275 -15.54 -9.52 8.51
N VAL A 276 -15.43 -8.52 9.40
CA VAL A 276 -15.23 -8.70 10.84
C VAL A 276 -16.47 -8.18 11.58
N PRO A 277 -17.37 -9.06 12.06
CA PRO A 277 -18.49 -8.62 12.87
C PRO A 277 -17.99 -8.09 14.22
N HIS A 278 -18.67 -7.09 14.76
CA HIS A 278 -18.36 -6.58 16.10
C HIS A 278 -18.42 -7.69 17.15
N SER A 279 -17.36 -7.78 17.95
CA SER A 279 -17.36 -8.67 19.11
C SER A 279 -18.39 -8.22 20.15
N ARG A 280 -18.82 -9.14 21.01
CA ARG A 280 -19.68 -8.81 22.16
C ARG A 280 -19.01 -7.77 23.08
N LEU A 281 -17.69 -7.83 23.21
CA LEU A 281 -16.91 -6.88 24.00
C LEU A 281 -16.96 -5.48 23.40
N LEU A 282 -16.74 -5.34 22.09
CA LEU A 282 -16.81 -4.05 21.41
C LEU A 282 -18.21 -3.45 21.49
N ASN A 283 -19.26 -4.24 21.26
CA ASN A 283 -20.64 -3.78 21.41
C ASN A 283 -20.94 -3.30 22.83
N PHE A 284 -20.45 -4.01 23.85
CA PHE A 284 -20.56 -3.58 25.25
C PHE A 284 -19.81 -2.27 25.51
N ILE A 285 -18.57 -2.12 25.04
CA ILE A 285 -17.78 -0.90 25.18
C ILE A 285 -18.47 0.28 24.49
N ASN A 286 -19.02 0.08 23.28
CA ASN A 286 -19.78 1.10 22.57
C ASN A 286 -21.01 1.55 23.36
N LEU A 287 -21.74 0.61 24.00
CA LEU A 287 -22.87 0.94 24.88
C LEU A 287 -22.41 1.78 26.10
N VAL A 288 -21.29 1.40 26.73
CA VAL A 288 -20.72 2.15 27.86
C VAL A 288 -20.34 3.56 27.40
N PHE A 289 -19.64 3.72 26.29
CA PHE A 289 -19.28 5.05 25.77
C PHE A 289 -20.50 5.89 25.45
N ARG A 290 -21.55 5.33 24.84
CA ARG A 290 -22.79 6.10 24.60
C ARG A 290 -23.43 6.57 25.88
N THR A 291 -23.44 5.74 26.91
CA THR A 291 -23.95 6.12 28.22
C THR A 291 -23.11 7.24 28.81
N LEU A 292 -21.78 7.17 28.71
CA LEU A 292 -20.88 8.23 29.18
C LEU A 292 -21.06 9.54 28.40
N GLU A 293 -21.39 9.50 27.11
CA GLU A 293 -21.70 10.70 26.32
C GLU A 293 -22.94 11.46 26.83
N THR A 294 -23.85 10.80 27.58
CA THR A 294 -24.99 11.49 28.24
C THR A 294 -24.61 12.23 29.52
N CYS A 295 -23.41 11.97 30.07
CA CYS A 295 -22.89 12.57 31.30
C CYS A 295 -21.56 13.29 31.02
N PRO A 296 -21.57 14.43 30.29
CA PRO A 296 -20.34 15.10 29.88
C PRO A 296 -19.56 15.64 31.08
N PHE A 297 -18.23 15.49 31.02
CA PHE A 297 -17.29 16.12 31.95
C PHE A 297 -16.38 17.10 31.19
N PRO A 298 -16.81 18.36 31.00
CA PRO A 298 -16.17 19.30 30.09
C PRO A 298 -14.66 19.54 30.31
N PRO A 299 -14.13 19.60 31.56
CA PRO A 299 -12.70 19.78 31.76
C PRO A 299 -11.85 18.64 31.16
N LEU A 300 -12.30 17.38 31.30
CA LEU A 300 -11.63 16.23 30.72
C LEU A 300 -11.78 16.21 29.21
N GLN A 301 -12.98 16.49 28.70
CA GLN A 301 -13.26 16.55 27.27
C GLN A 301 -12.40 17.60 26.57
N ARG A 302 -12.25 18.79 27.16
CA ARG A 302 -11.40 19.85 26.63
C ARG A 302 -9.93 19.44 26.63
N ARG A 303 -9.45 18.87 27.74
CA ARG A 303 -8.08 18.35 27.83
C ARG A 303 -7.81 17.25 26.79
N ALA A 304 -8.78 16.37 26.57
CA ALA A 304 -8.67 15.29 25.60
C ALA A 304 -8.64 15.83 24.17
N LEU A 305 -9.50 16.80 23.87
CA LEU A 305 -9.54 17.49 22.59
C LEU A 305 -8.23 18.23 22.29
N ASP A 306 -7.72 19.01 23.24
CA ASP A 306 -6.46 19.75 23.11
C ASP A 306 -5.28 18.79 22.89
N TYR A 307 -5.28 17.64 23.59
CA TYR A 307 -4.23 16.64 23.44
C TYR A 307 -4.32 15.90 22.08
N ALA A 308 -5.52 15.52 21.64
CA ALA A 308 -5.74 14.92 20.33
C ALA A 308 -5.31 15.89 19.21
N TYR A 309 -5.69 17.17 19.32
CA TYR A 309 -5.26 18.19 18.36
C TYR A 309 -3.74 18.36 18.31
N LYS A 310 -3.09 18.37 19.48
CA LYS A 310 -1.62 18.42 19.56
C LYS A 310 -0.96 17.25 18.84
N LEU A 311 -1.49 16.03 18.95
CA LEU A 311 -0.97 14.86 18.22
C LEU A 311 -1.17 15.01 16.71
N ILE A 312 -2.31 15.55 16.26
CA ILE A 312 -2.55 15.86 14.84
C ILE A 312 -1.49 16.84 14.31
N CYS A 313 -1.19 17.91 15.05
CA CYS A 313 -0.12 18.84 14.68
C CYS A 313 1.26 18.17 14.58
N MET A 314 1.55 17.26 15.51
CA MET A 314 2.82 16.55 15.53
C MET A 314 2.97 15.64 14.32
N GLU A 315 1.91 14.93 13.94
CA GLU A 315 1.91 14.06 12.77
C GLU A 315 2.07 14.87 11.46
N ASP A 316 1.34 15.98 11.30
CA ASP A 316 1.48 16.88 10.16
C ASP A 316 2.95 17.37 10.02
N GLU A 317 3.56 17.82 11.12
CA GLU A 317 4.95 18.28 11.12
C GLU A 317 5.97 17.15 10.92
N ASN A 318 5.72 15.95 11.44
CA ASN A 318 6.60 14.79 11.31
C ASN A 318 6.67 14.26 9.87
N THR A 319 5.65 14.51 9.06
CA THR A 319 5.47 13.94 7.71
C THR A 319 5.46 14.99 6.60
N ASN A 320 5.76 16.25 6.96
CA ASN A 320 5.59 17.41 6.09
C ASN A 320 4.21 17.44 5.40
N PHE A 321 3.14 17.19 6.16
CA PHE A 321 1.74 17.28 5.73
C PHE A 321 1.34 16.24 4.67
N GLN A 322 2.12 15.16 4.53
CA GLN A 322 1.76 13.99 3.72
C GLN A 322 0.99 12.94 4.54
N ASP A 323 1.20 12.92 5.86
CA ASP A 323 0.74 11.90 6.81
C ASP A 323 1.11 10.47 6.38
N LEU A 324 0.65 9.48 7.12
CA LEU A 324 0.92 8.07 6.79
C LEU A 324 0.26 7.62 5.49
N ALA A 325 -0.98 8.05 5.23
CA ALA A 325 -1.76 7.64 4.07
C ALA A 325 -2.82 8.70 3.72
N PRO A 326 -3.40 8.68 2.49
CA PRO A 326 -4.39 9.68 2.08
C PRO A 326 -5.62 9.73 3.00
N VAL A 327 -5.99 8.63 3.66
CA VAL A 327 -7.11 8.62 4.61
C VAL A 327 -6.84 9.55 5.80
N SER A 328 -5.75 9.34 6.54
CA SER A 328 -5.38 10.18 7.69
C SER A 328 -5.10 11.61 7.24
N LYS A 329 -4.43 11.77 6.10
CA LYS A 329 -4.11 13.07 5.52
C LYS A 329 -5.32 13.95 5.32
N MET A 330 -6.36 13.41 4.68
CA MET A 330 -7.54 14.19 4.35
C MET A 330 -8.37 14.50 5.60
N MET A 331 -8.35 13.64 6.63
CA MET A 331 -8.99 13.90 7.92
C MET A 331 -8.23 14.94 8.76
N ASN A 332 -6.90 14.88 8.78
CA ASN A 332 -6.04 15.88 9.44
C ASN A 332 -6.28 17.26 8.84
N MET A 333 -6.36 17.38 7.51
CA MET A 333 -6.67 18.63 6.83
C MET A 333 -8.00 19.26 7.31
N ILE A 334 -9.05 18.46 7.52
CA ILE A 334 -10.33 18.95 8.09
C ILE A 334 -10.13 19.42 9.53
N CYS A 335 -9.35 18.69 10.34
CA CYS A 335 -9.05 19.08 11.71
C CYS A 335 -8.30 20.43 11.77
N ARG A 336 -7.30 20.62 10.90
CA ARG A 336 -6.56 21.89 10.76
C ARG A 336 -7.46 23.03 10.35
N MET A 337 -8.32 22.82 9.35
CA MET A 337 -9.30 23.83 8.93
C MET A 337 -10.26 24.19 10.07
N HIS A 338 -10.77 23.21 10.81
CA HIS A 338 -11.68 23.46 11.94
C HIS A 338 -11.00 24.28 13.05
N ALA A 339 -9.77 23.93 13.41
CA ALA A 339 -9.05 24.55 14.52
C ALA A 339 -8.44 25.92 14.18
N GLU A 340 -7.88 26.07 12.97
CA GLU A 340 -7.04 27.21 12.59
C GLU A 340 -7.64 28.05 11.46
N GLY A 341 -8.74 27.60 10.86
CA GLY A 341 -9.36 28.24 9.70
C GLY A 341 -8.79 27.75 8.37
N ARG A 342 -9.60 27.94 7.32
CA ARG A 342 -9.29 27.54 5.94
C ARG A 342 -8.02 28.18 5.39
N ASP A 343 -7.78 29.44 5.73
CA ASP A 343 -6.68 30.23 5.17
C ASP A 343 -5.39 30.13 6.02
N SER A 344 -5.33 29.16 6.95
CA SER A 344 -4.14 28.89 7.76
C SER A 344 -2.99 28.31 6.92
N GLU A 345 -1.76 28.55 7.36
CA GLU A 345 -0.56 27.97 6.73
C GLU A 345 -0.60 26.44 6.70
N ALA A 346 -1.12 25.82 7.77
CA ALA A 346 -1.25 24.38 7.87
C ALA A 346 -2.17 23.79 6.79
N VAL A 347 -3.33 24.42 6.56
CA VAL A 347 -4.23 24.00 5.47
C VAL A 347 -3.54 24.21 4.12
N ALA A 348 -2.87 25.35 3.89
CA ALA A 348 -2.14 25.60 2.64
C ALA A 348 -1.08 24.53 2.36
N ARG A 349 -0.35 24.05 3.37
CA ARG A 349 0.62 22.95 3.24
C ARG A 349 -0.05 21.62 2.92
N HIS A 350 -1.17 21.31 3.59
CA HIS A 350 -2.02 20.15 3.24
C HIS A 350 -2.51 20.20 1.79
N VAL A 351 -2.85 21.38 1.26
CA VAL A 351 -3.26 21.54 -0.14
C VAL A 351 -2.10 21.28 -1.09
N ALA A 352 -0.93 21.86 -0.79
CA ALA A 352 0.27 21.70 -1.61
C ALA A 352 0.69 20.23 -1.76
N LYS A 353 0.43 19.40 -0.74
CA LYS A 353 0.73 17.96 -0.72
C LYS A 353 -0.41 17.05 -1.18
N ARG A 354 -1.58 17.61 -1.52
CA ARG A 354 -2.74 16.80 -1.99
C ARG A 354 -2.44 16.02 -3.26
N GLY A 355 -1.62 16.58 -4.16
CA GLY A 355 -1.26 15.96 -5.43
C GLY A 355 -0.33 14.75 -5.31
N ASP A 356 0.38 14.60 -4.19
CA ASP A 356 1.43 13.59 -4.01
C ASP A 356 0.89 12.16 -4.04
N SER A 357 -0.41 11.96 -3.76
CA SER A 357 -1.09 10.67 -3.84
C SER A 357 -2.09 10.58 -4.99
N MET A 358 -2.12 11.56 -5.91
CA MET A 358 -3.04 11.57 -7.04
C MET A 358 -2.32 11.03 -8.28
N TRP A 359 -2.91 10.02 -8.92
CA TRP A 359 -2.30 9.35 -10.05
C TRP A 359 -3.24 9.29 -11.24
N LEU A 360 -2.73 9.65 -12.43
CA LEU A 360 -3.47 9.52 -13.68
C LEU A 360 -3.12 8.19 -14.36
N SER A 361 -4.15 7.42 -14.67
CA SER A 361 -4.09 6.13 -15.38
C SER A 361 -4.93 6.21 -16.67
N PRO A 362 -4.89 5.19 -17.55
CA PRO A 362 -5.75 5.15 -18.74
C PRO A 362 -7.25 5.21 -18.41
N ASP A 363 -7.61 4.69 -17.23
CA ASP A 363 -8.99 4.70 -16.73
C ASP A 363 -9.40 6.03 -16.11
N GLY A 364 -8.47 6.95 -15.86
CA GLY A 364 -8.69 8.25 -15.24
C GLY A 364 -7.82 8.49 -14.00
N MET A 365 -8.14 9.55 -13.25
CA MET A 365 -7.38 9.97 -12.07
C MET A 365 -7.89 9.32 -10.80
N LEU A 366 -7.01 8.58 -10.12
CA LEU A 366 -7.26 7.89 -8.86
C LEU A 366 -6.42 8.47 -7.71
N VAL A 367 -6.64 7.94 -6.51
CA VAL A 367 -5.80 8.17 -5.33
C VAL A 367 -5.12 6.86 -4.94
N THR A 368 -3.79 6.89 -4.80
CA THR A 368 -2.95 5.73 -4.44
C THR A 368 -3.02 5.41 -2.95
N GLY A 369 -2.63 4.21 -2.52
CA GLY A 369 -2.67 3.80 -1.10
C GLY A 369 -1.73 4.60 -0.17
N THR A 370 -0.67 5.15 -0.74
CA THR A 370 0.37 5.99 -0.13
C THR A 370 0.70 7.13 -1.12
N ASN A 371 1.71 7.96 -0.86
CA ASN A 371 2.26 8.90 -1.85
C ASN A 371 3.20 8.22 -2.89
N GLY A 372 3.02 6.92 -3.14
CA GLY A 372 3.80 6.09 -4.07
C GLY A 372 4.49 4.89 -3.39
N SER A 373 5.26 4.13 -4.15
CA SER A 373 6.04 2.95 -3.72
C SER A 373 7.54 3.08 -4.08
N GLN A 374 8.04 4.30 -4.15
CA GLN A 374 9.32 4.64 -4.78
C GLN A 374 10.49 3.88 -4.15
N ALA A 375 10.68 3.96 -2.83
CA ALA A 375 11.77 3.27 -2.15
C ALA A 375 11.60 1.74 -2.17
N TRP A 376 10.36 1.24 -2.11
CA TRP A 376 10.04 -0.18 -2.21
C TRP A 376 10.42 -0.78 -3.57
N ASP A 377 9.92 -0.20 -4.66
CA ASP A 377 10.21 -0.66 -6.01
C ASP A 377 11.70 -0.55 -6.32
N MET A 378 12.37 0.48 -5.79
CA MET A 378 13.81 0.66 -5.95
C MET A 378 14.64 -0.35 -5.18
N GLY A 379 14.21 -0.76 -3.98
CA GLY A 379 14.83 -1.85 -3.25
C GLY A 379 14.86 -3.14 -4.07
N PHE A 380 13.75 -3.51 -4.70
CA PHE A 380 13.69 -4.73 -5.52
C PHE A 380 14.36 -4.58 -6.89
N ALA A 381 14.11 -3.49 -7.62
CA ALA A 381 14.66 -3.32 -8.96
C ALA A 381 16.20 -3.32 -8.95
N ALA A 382 16.82 -2.67 -7.96
CA ALA A 382 18.27 -2.65 -7.80
C ALA A 382 18.83 -4.04 -7.44
N GLN A 383 18.16 -4.79 -6.56
CA GLN A 383 18.56 -6.18 -6.25
C GLN A 383 18.43 -7.08 -7.47
N ALA A 384 17.31 -7.01 -8.18
CA ALA A 384 17.08 -7.76 -9.40
C ALA A 384 18.17 -7.47 -10.45
N LEU A 385 18.51 -6.20 -10.66
CA LEU A 385 19.55 -5.79 -11.60
C LEU A 385 20.93 -6.32 -11.22
N ALA A 386 21.27 -6.27 -9.92
CA ALA A 386 22.53 -6.77 -9.40
C ALA A 386 22.62 -8.31 -9.47
N GLU A 387 21.64 -9.02 -8.95
CA GLU A 387 21.68 -10.49 -8.85
C GLU A 387 21.63 -11.18 -10.22
N THR A 388 20.98 -10.57 -11.20
CA THR A 388 21.02 -11.06 -12.59
C THR A 388 22.37 -10.81 -13.26
N GLY A 389 23.22 -9.95 -12.70
CA GLY A 389 24.50 -9.50 -13.28
C GLY A 389 24.34 -8.40 -14.33
N LEU A 390 23.10 -8.00 -14.62
CA LEU A 390 22.78 -6.99 -15.62
C LEU A 390 23.28 -5.59 -15.23
N ALA A 391 23.50 -5.32 -13.93
CA ALA A 391 24.08 -4.06 -13.44
C ALA A 391 25.50 -3.79 -13.98
N GLY A 392 26.28 -4.86 -14.25
CA GLY A 392 27.66 -4.76 -14.72
C GLY A 392 27.80 -4.50 -16.21
N LEU A 393 26.70 -4.62 -16.98
CA LEU A 393 26.69 -4.35 -18.40
C LEU A 393 26.80 -2.84 -18.67
N GLU A 394 27.64 -2.47 -19.64
CA GLU A 394 27.97 -1.07 -19.92
C GLU A 394 26.71 -0.23 -20.20
N GLU A 395 25.76 -0.78 -20.95
CA GLU A 395 24.49 -0.14 -21.26
C GLU A 395 23.61 0.15 -20.03
N ASN A 396 23.85 -0.53 -18.90
CA ASN A 396 23.04 -0.43 -17.68
C ASN A 396 23.71 0.36 -16.56
N LYS A 397 25.03 0.62 -16.65
CA LYS A 397 25.80 1.30 -15.59
C LYS A 397 25.22 2.66 -15.21
N ALA A 398 24.82 3.47 -16.20
CA ALA A 398 24.23 4.78 -15.94
C ALA A 398 22.90 4.68 -15.18
N SER A 399 22.08 3.70 -15.52
CA SER A 399 20.80 3.45 -14.87
C SER A 399 20.99 2.93 -13.44
N ALA A 400 21.88 1.95 -13.24
CA ALA A 400 22.25 1.42 -11.93
C ALA A 400 22.82 2.51 -11.00
N LEU A 401 23.68 3.39 -11.52
CA LEU A 401 24.20 4.52 -10.76
C LEU A 401 23.09 5.49 -10.32
N LYS A 402 22.10 5.75 -11.17
CA LYS A 402 20.92 6.54 -10.78
C LYS A 402 20.11 5.84 -9.68
N MET A 403 19.97 4.51 -9.73
CA MET A 403 19.31 3.76 -8.65
C MET A 403 20.03 3.96 -7.32
N LEU A 404 21.37 3.86 -7.33
CA LEU A 404 22.18 4.05 -6.13
C LEU A 404 22.07 5.47 -5.58
N LYS A 405 22.09 6.49 -6.46
CA LYS A 405 21.87 7.90 -6.07
C LYS A 405 20.49 8.12 -5.45
N PHE A 406 19.44 7.51 -6.01
CA PHE A 406 18.11 7.58 -5.43
C PHE A 406 18.07 6.94 -4.04
N LEU A 407 18.63 5.74 -3.87
CA LEU A 407 18.69 5.07 -2.58
C LEU A 407 19.50 5.87 -1.55
N ASP A 408 20.53 6.58 -1.98
CA ASP A 408 21.26 7.51 -1.13
C ASP A 408 20.36 8.66 -0.65
N GLU A 409 19.65 9.33 -1.55
CA GLU A 409 18.77 10.44 -1.19
C GLU A 409 17.54 10.01 -0.36
N ALA A 410 17.03 8.80 -0.62
CA ALA A 410 15.85 8.25 0.03
C ALA A 410 16.09 7.79 1.48
N GLN A 411 17.35 7.62 1.91
CA GLN A 411 17.61 7.20 3.29
C GLN A 411 17.31 8.34 4.28
N ILE A 412 16.55 8.02 5.32
CA ILE A 412 16.16 8.95 6.37
C ILE A 412 17.38 9.29 7.24
N ARG A 413 17.73 10.57 7.32
CA ARG A 413 18.96 11.07 7.98
C ARG A 413 18.77 11.45 9.43
N GLU A 414 17.53 11.77 9.78
CA GLU A 414 17.16 12.36 11.06
C GLU A 414 15.84 11.74 11.50
N ASN A 415 15.66 11.56 12.81
CA ASN A 415 14.36 11.17 13.34
C ASN A 415 13.36 12.32 13.19
N PRO A 416 12.05 12.04 13.04
CA PRO A 416 11.02 13.08 13.00
C PRO A 416 11.06 13.92 14.27
N LYS A 417 10.73 15.21 14.14
CA LYS A 417 10.84 16.21 15.21
C LYS A 417 10.21 15.77 16.54
N TYR A 418 9.07 15.08 16.50
CA TYR A 418 8.31 14.70 17.70
C TYR A 418 8.30 13.21 18.00
N PHE A 419 9.25 12.44 17.45
CA PHE A 419 9.15 10.97 17.48
C PHE A 419 9.05 10.36 18.89
N HIS A 420 9.65 10.98 19.90
CA HIS A 420 9.58 10.53 21.30
C HIS A 420 8.22 10.70 21.99
N VAL A 421 7.40 11.65 21.53
CA VAL A 421 6.15 12.04 22.22
C VAL A 421 4.89 11.64 21.45
N ASP A 422 5.02 11.45 20.14
CA ASP A 422 3.94 11.13 19.20
C ASP A 422 3.90 9.64 18.81
N TYR A 423 4.39 8.78 19.70
CA TYR A 423 4.35 7.33 19.53
C TYR A 423 5.03 6.81 18.25
N ARG A 424 5.97 7.55 17.64
CA ARG A 424 6.66 7.11 16.43
C ARG A 424 7.82 6.19 16.77
N GLN A 425 8.06 5.20 15.91
CA GLN A 425 9.33 4.48 15.88
C GLN A 425 10.47 5.42 15.43
N ALA A 426 11.69 5.18 15.91
CA ALA A 426 12.88 5.85 15.35
C ALA A 426 13.04 5.46 13.86
N THR A 427 13.52 6.39 13.03
CA THR A 427 13.62 6.19 11.57
C THR A 427 14.98 6.60 11.02
N LYS A 428 15.86 7.22 11.82
CA LYS A 428 17.21 7.55 11.39
C LYS A 428 17.95 6.29 10.90
N GLY A 429 18.45 6.34 9.68
CA GLY A 429 19.13 5.25 8.99
C GLY A 429 18.21 4.37 8.14
N ALA A 430 16.89 4.45 8.30
CA ALA A 430 15.95 3.61 7.56
C ALA A 430 15.59 4.15 6.16
N TRP A 431 14.85 3.31 5.43
CA TRP A 431 14.09 3.68 4.25
C TRP A 431 12.59 3.47 4.49
N SER A 432 11.79 4.33 3.88
CA SER A 432 10.32 4.24 3.86
C SER A 432 9.83 3.31 2.75
N PHE A 433 8.52 3.10 2.66
CA PHE A 433 7.88 2.46 1.51
C PHE A 433 7.92 3.37 0.28
N SER A 434 7.65 4.66 0.49
CA SER A 434 7.52 5.68 -0.54
C SER A 434 8.73 6.63 -0.56
N THR A 435 8.65 7.76 0.14
CA THR A 435 9.64 8.83 0.14
C THR A 435 10.14 9.16 1.55
N LYS A 436 11.39 9.62 1.63
CA LYS A 436 12.02 10.10 2.87
C LYS A 436 11.18 11.17 3.58
N GLU A 437 10.49 12.00 2.81
CA GLU A 437 9.68 13.12 3.32
C GLU A 437 8.48 12.64 4.16
N GLN A 438 7.83 11.55 3.75
CA GLN A 438 6.77 10.91 4.53
C GLN A 438 7.31 10.42 5.88
N GLY A 439 8.56 9.94 5.89
CA GLY A 439 9.35 9.75 7.10
C GLY A 439 8.94 8.56 7.97
N TYR A 440 8.06 7.67 7.50
CA TYR A 440 7.78 6.39 8.15
C TYR A 440 8.76 5.32 7.68
N MET A 441 9.48 4.71 8.61
CA MET A 441 10.32 3.55 8.32
C MET A 441 9.48 2.28 8.21
N LEU A 442 9.92 1.33 7.38
CA LEU A 442 9.45 -0.06 7.45
C LEU A 442 10.66 -1.01 7.50
N THR A 443 10.57 -2.09 8.28
CA THR A 443 11.71 -2.98 8.48
C THR A 443 12.10 -3.70 7.19
N ASP A 444 11.11 -4.07 6.38
CA ASP A 444 11.32 -4.71 5.09
C ASP A 444 11.92 -3.72 4.08
N CYS A 445 11.34 -2.54 3.90
CA CYS A 445 11.86 -1.52 3.01
C CYS A 445 13.31 -1.16 3.34
N THR A 446 13.63 -1.06 4.64
CA THR A 446 15.00 -0.85 5.11
C THR A 446 15.90 -2.04 4.79
N GLY A 447 15.42 -3.27 4.98
CA GLY A 447 16.17 -4.48 4.63
C GLY A 447 16.46 -4.60 3.13
N GLU A 448 15.44 -4.39 2.29
CA GLU A 448 15.58 -4.41 0.83
C GLU A 448 16.52 -3.32 0.32
N ALA A 449 16.45 -2.10 0.88
CA ALA A 449 17.35 -1.01 0.54
C ALA A 449 18.81 -1.28 0.96
N ILE A 450 19.05 -1.85 2.15
CA ILE A 450 20.40 -2.26 2.58
C ILE A 450 20.98 -3.26 1.58
N LYS A 451 20.22 -4.30 1.19
CA LYS A 451 20.67 -5.29 0.20
C LYS A 451 21.00 -4.64 -1.14
N ALA A 452 20.09 -3.81 -1.66
CA ALA A 452 20.29 -3.09 -2.92
C ALA A 452 21.57 -2.23 -2.91
N VAL A 453 21.77 -1.44 -1.85
CA VAL A 453 22.95 -0.58 -1.70
C VAL A 453 24.23 -1.41 -1.63
N LEU A 454 24.25 -2.46 -0.80
CA LEU A 454 25.43 -3.31 -0.63
C LEU A 454 25.80 -4.06 -1.92
N TYR A 455 24.80 -4.53 -2.68
CA TYR A 455 25.04 -5.17 -3.96
C TYR A 455 25.63 -4.20 -4.98
N LEU A 456 25.00 -3.04 -5.19
CA LEU A 456 25.50 -2.07 -6.16
C LEU A 456 26.90 -1.55 -5.79
N GLN A 457 27.13 -1.16 -4.54
CA GLN A 457 28.41 -0.54 -4.13
C GLN A 457 29.58 -1.52 -4.04
N ASN A 458 29.33 -2.81 -3.79
CA ASN A 458 30.41 -3.75 -3.48
C ASN A 458 30.59 -4.88 -4.49
N GLN A 459 29.60 -5.17 -5.36
CA GLN A 459 29.73 -6.21 -6.40
C GLN A 459 30.10 -5.65 -7.77
N PHE A 460 29.97 -4.34 -7.96
CA PHE A 460 30.21 -3.64 -9.22
C PHE A 460 31.09 -2.42 -8.98
N ASP A 461 31.67 -1.88 -10.06
CA ASP A 461 32.52 -0.69 -10.03
C ASP A 461 31.67 0.61 -9.98
N PHE A 462 30.85 0.74 -8.93
CA PHE A 462 30.07 1.94 -8.64
C PHE A 462 30.66 2.71 -7.45
N PRO A 463 30.50 4.04 -7.39
CA PRO A 463 30.99 4.83 -6.28
C PRO A 463 30.28 4.46 -4.97
N LYS A 464 31.01 4.49 -3.86
CA LYS A 464 30.46 4.34 -2.51
C LYS A 464 29.79 5.63 -2.06
N LEU A 465 28.50 5.79 -2.36
CA LEU A 465 27.70 6.97 -2.01
C LEU A 465 27.16 6.92 -0.57
N ILE A 466 26.71 5.74 -0.14
CA ILE A 466 26.27 5.46 1.23
C ILE A 466 27.47 4.93 2.02
N SER A 467 27.89 5.66 3.04
CA SER A 467 29.00 5.26 3.92
C SER A 467 28.62 4.10 4.85
N ASP A 468 29.64 3.36 5.30
CA ASP A 468 29.43 2.23 6.23
C ASP A 468 28.74 2.67 7.52
N ALA A 469 29.09 3.85 8.04
CA ALA A 469 28.44 4.41 9.23
C ALA A 469 26.91 4.54 9.04
N ARG A 470 26.44 4.92 7.85
CA ARG A 470 25.01 5.07 7.56
C ARG A 470 24.32 3.72 7.36
N ILE A 471 25.04 2.71 6.87
CA ILE A 471 24.54 1.33 6.86
C ILE A 471 24.47 0.79 8.29
N PHE A 472 25.45 1.09 9.15
CA PHE A 472 25.44 0.69 10.55
C PHE A 472 24.25 1.29 11.30
N GLU A 473 23.91 2.57 11.05
CA GLU A 473 22.69 3.18 11.59
C GLU A 473 21.42 2.40 11.21
N ALA A 474 21.32 1.97 9.95
CA ALA A 474 20.19 1.17 9.47
C ALA A 474 20.14 -0.22 10.15
N VAL A 475 21.28 -0.89 10.24
CA VAL A 475 21.42 -2.20 10.91
C VAL A 475 21.10 -2.09 12.40
N ASP A 476 21.58 -1.05 13.07
CA ASP A 476 21.32 -0.80 14.48
C ASP A 476 19.83 -0.58 14.76
N LEU A 477 19.17 0.17 13.88
CA LEU A 477 17.73 0.37 13.94
C LEU A 477 16.98 -0.96 13.76
N LEU A 478 17.30 -1.77 12.75
CA LEU A 478 16.68 -3.09 12.58
C LEU A 478 16.91 -3.99 13.80
N LEU A 479 18.13 -4.05 14.34
CA LEU A 479 18.42 -4.84 15.55
C LEU A 479 17.60 -4.40 16.77
N SER A 480 17.24 -3.12 16.86
CA SER A 480 16.38 -2.60 17.94
C SER A 480 14.91 -3.02 17.83
N MET A 481 14.50 -3.57 16.68
CA MET A 481 13.09 -3.82 16.36
C MET A 481 12.64 -5.29 16.46
N GLN A 482 13.52 -6.20 16.87
CA GLN A 482 13.15 -7.60 16.99
C GLN A 482 12.13 -7.80 18.13
N TYR A 483 10.98 -8.39 17.82
CA TYR A 483 9.96 -8.69 18.81
C TYR A 483 10.32 -9.93 19.66
N LYS A 484 9.61 -10.12 20.77
CA LYS A 484 9.88 -11.19 21.73
C LYS A 484 9.78 -12.61 21.15
N ASP A 485 8.93 -12.81 20.14
CA ASP A 485 8.80 -14.09 19.43
C ASP A 485 9.92 -14.36 18.40
N GLY A 486 10.78 -13.37 18.16
CA GLY A 486 11.90 -13.44 17.22
C GLY A 486 11.60 -12.83 15.84
N GLY A 487 10.35 -12.52 15.53
CA GLY A 487 9.97 -11.91 14.26
C GLY A 487 10.07 -10.37 14.27
N PHE A 488 9.76 -9.79 13.12
CA PHE A 488 9.71 -8.35 12.88
C PHE A 488 8.33 -7.93 12.39
N GLY A 489 7.83 -6.81 12.92
CA GLY A 489 6.62 -6.15 12.42
C GLY A 489 6.94 -5.24 11.23
N SER A 490 5.96 -4.48 10.75
CA SER A 490 6.13 -3.59 9.60
C SER A 490 6.80 -2.26 9.98
N TYR A 491 6.02 -1.35 10.57
CA TYR A 491 6.47 0.01 10.92
C TYR A 491 7.06 0.09 12.32
N GLU A 492 6.50 -0.67 13.26
CA GLU A 492 6.82 -0.58 14.68
C GLU A 492 7.05 -1.97 15.29
N ILE A 493 7.58 -2.00 16.51
CA ILE A 493 7.56 -3.22 17.32
C ILE A 493 6.10 -3.44 17.80
N PRO A 494 5.56 -4.67 17.83
CA PRO A 494 4.26 -4.94 18.44
C PRO A 494 4.14 -4.42 19.89
N ARG A 495 3.22 -3.47 20.13
CA ARG A 495 3.04 -2.75 21.42
C ARG A 495 1.84 -3.24 22.25
N ALA A 496 0.97 -4.03 21.66
CA ALA A 496 -0.27 -4.51 22.26
C ALA A 496 -0.50 -6.00 21.94
N PRO A 497 -1.26 -6.73 22.77
CA PRO A 497 -1.56 -8.13 22.53
C PRO A 497 -2.57 -8.31 21.38
N LYS A 498 -2.45 -9.42 20.63
CA LYS A 498 -3.39 -9.81 19.55
C LYS A 498 -4.85 -9.89 20.00
N SER A 499 -5.11 -10.13 21.28
CA SER A 499 -6.48 -10.13 21.82
C SER A 499 -7.19 -8.78 21.68
N LEU A 500 -6.46 -7.69 21.44
CA LEU A 500 -7.04 -6.37 21.17
C LEU A 500 -7.79 -6.33 19.84
N GLU A 501 -7.59 -7.29 18.93
CA GLU A 501 -8.43 -7.45 17.72
C GLU A 501 -9.91 -7.66 18.03
N ALA A 502 -10.26 -8.06 19.26
CA ALA A 502 -11.65 -8.07 19.72
C ALA A 502 -12.29 -6.67 19.71
N LEU A 503 -11.50 -5.60 19.64
CA LEU A 503 -11.95 -4.21 19.54
C LEU A 503 -11.94 -3.66 18.10
N ASN A 504 -11.66 -4.50 17.10
CA ASN A 504 -11.70 -4.07 15.70
C ASN A 504 -13.10 -3.62 15.31
N SER A 505 -13.24 -2.31 15.08
CA SER A 505 -14.49 -1.63 14.71
C SER A 505 -14.53 -1.22 13.24
N SER A 506 -13.64 -1.74 12.40
CA SER A 506 -13.56 -1.34 10.99
C SER A 506 -14.59 -2.04 10.10
N GLU A 507 -15.16 -3.16 10.57
CA GLU A 507 -16.10 -4.06 9.90
C GLU A 507 -15.61 -4.71 8.60
N VAL A 508 -14.89 -3.97 7.75
CA VAL A 508 -14.46 -4.37 6.40
C VAL A 508 -13.02 -4.89 6.36
N PHE A 509 -12.21 -4.69 7.41
CA PHE A 509 -10.79 -5.06 7.44
C PHE A 509 -10.46 -6.02 8.60
N GLY A 510 -9.57 -6.99 8.34
CA GLY A 510 -9.05 -7.93 9.35
C GLY A 510 -7.68 -7.53 9.89
N ASN A 511 -7.40 -7.87 11.14
CA ASN A 511 -6.11 -7.65 11.81
C ASN A 511 -5.60 -6.20 11.69
N THR A 512 -6.38 -5.26 12.25
CA THR A 512 -6.08 -3.83 12.15
C THR A 512 -5.74 -3.21 13.50
N MET A 513 -6.04 -3.85 14.64
CA MET A 513 -5.87 -3.20 15.93
C MET A 513 -4.41 -3.14 16.39
N VAL A 514 -3.60 -4.15 16.06
CA VAL A 514 -2.22 -4.23 16.55
C VAL A 514 -1.22 -4.55 15.45
N GLU A 515 -0.04 -3.94 15.56
CA GLU A 515 1.14 -4.41 14.82
C GLU A 515 1.45 -5.84 15.26
N ILE A 516 1.70 -6.72 14.30
CA ILE A 516 2.14 -8.10 14.52
C ILE A 516 3.44 -8.33 13.77
N THR A 517 4.08 -9.48 13.99
CA THR A 517 5.22 -9.90 13.20
C THR A 517 4.77 -10.63 11.94
N TYR A 518 5.55 -10.51 10.87
CA TYR A 518 5.24 -11.10 9.55
C TYR A 518 6.42 -11.95 9.05
N PRO A 519 6.17 -13.11 8.41
CA PRO A 519 7.22 -13.86 7.72
C PRO A 519 8.04 -13.00 6.76
N GLU A 520 7.39 -12.14 5.97
CA GLU A 520 8.00 -11.33 4.93
C GLU A 520 8.93 -10.27 5.51
N CYS A 521 8.44 -9.47 6.47
CA CYS A 521 9.25 -8.47 7.18
C CYS A 521 10.43 -9.13 7.91
N THR A 522 10.21 -10.30 8.50
CA THR A 522 11.27 -11.06 9.18
C THR A 522 12.34 -11.54 8.20
N THR A 523 11.95 -12.02 7.02
CA THR A 523 12.87 -12.42 5.96
C THR A 523 13.72 -11.26 5.45
N SER A 524 13.10 -10.11 5.15
CA SER A 524 13.84 -8.94 4.66
C SER A 524 14.93 -8.51 5.64
N VAL A 525 14.67 -8.60 6.95
CA VAL A 525 15.68 -8.32 7.97
C VAL A 525 16.77 -9.41 8.03
N ILE A 526 16.40 -10.70 8.02
CA ILE A 526 17.39 -11.80 8.02
C ILE A 526 18.35 -11.65 6.83
N THR A 527 17.80 -11.47 5.64
CA THR A 527 18.56 -11.39 4.39
C THR A 527 19.45 -10.17 4.37
N ALA A 528 18.95 -8.99 4.77
CA ALA A 528 19.76 -7.78 4.91
C ALA A 528 20.92 -7.94 5.89
N LEU A 529 20.67 -8.50 7.08
CA LEU A 529 21.70 -8.72 8.09
C LEU A 529 22.75 -9.74 7.63
N HIS A 530 22.33 -10.79 6.91
CA HIS A 530 23.25 -11.77 6.35
C HIS A 530 24.17 -11.14 5.30
N ILE A 531 23.62 -10.42 4.32
CA ILE A 531 24.39 -9.75 3.28
C ILE A 531 25.31 -8.69 3.88
N PHE A 532 24.83 -7.92 4.87
CA PHE A 532 25.65 -6.99 5.64
C PHE A 532 26.87 -7.66 6.26
N GLN A 533 26.70 -8.83 6.91
CA GLN A 533 27.82 -9.57 7.51
C GLN A 533 28.84 -10.10 6.52
N GLN A 534 28.49 -10.29 5.24
CA GLN A 534 29.46 -10.68 4.21
C GLN A 534 30.49 -9.57 3.96
N TYR A 535 30.09 -8.30 4.07
CA TYR A 535 30.96 -7.13 3.87
C TYR A 535 31.53 -6.58 5.19
N HIS A 536 30.85 -6.81 6.31
CA HIS A 536 31.22 -6.30 7.64
C HIS A 536 31.19 -7.42 8.71
N PRO A 537 32.04 -8.45 8.61
CA PRO A 537 31.92 -9.69 9.40
C PRO A 537 32.09 -9.51 10.91
N GLU A 538 32.81 -8.46 11.34
CA GLU A 538 33.10 -8.21 12.76
C GLU A 538 32.13 -7.23 13.42
N HIS A 539 31.33 -6.49 12.64
CA HIS A 539 30.38 -5.52 13.17
C HIS A 539 29.19 -6.21 13.84
N ARG A 540 29.03 -6.04 15.17
CA ARG A 540 27.93 -6.60 15.99
C ARG A 540 27.65 -8.09 15.74
N LYS A 541 28.68 -8.86 15.38
CA LYS A 541 28.60 -10.26 14.92
C LYS A 541 27.72 -11.15 15.79
N MET A 542 27.93 -11.09 17.11
CA MET A 542 27.22 -11.91 18.10
C MET A 542 25.73 -11.51 18.25
N GLU A 543 25.41 -10.23 18.09
CA GLU A 543 24.04 -9.73 18.19
C GLU A 543 23.25 -10.08 16.94
N ILE A 544 23.83 -9.84 15.76
CA ILE A 544 23.24 -10.25 14.48
C ILE A 544 23.01 -11.76 14.45
N GLY A 545 23.99 -12.57 14.84
CA GLY A 545 23.84 -14.04 14.88
C GLY A 545 22.69 -14.49 15.79
N ARG A 546 22.53 -13.87 16.96
CA ARG A 546 21.40 -14.14 17.87
C ARG A 546 20.06 -13.69 17.28
N THR A 547 20.01 -12.53 16.66
CA THR A 547 18.81 -12.00 15.99
C THR A 547 18.37 -12.93 14.87
N VAL A 548 19.28 -13.32 13.97
CA VAL A 548 18.99 -14.23 12.86
C VAL A 548 18.52 -15.59 13.37
N ALA A 549 19.19 -16.18 14.36
CA ALA A 549 18.77 -17.49 14.90
C ALA A 549 17.34 -17.47 15.48
N ARG A 550 16.98 -16.39 16.18
CA ARG A 550 15.61 -16.21 16.71
C ARG A 550 14.59 -15.99 15.60
N ALA A 551 14.95 -15.24 14.57
CA ALA A 551 14.10 -14.98 13.41
C ALA A 551 13.84 -16.24 12.58
N ILE A 552 14.85 -17.10 12.39
CA ILE A 552 14.68 -18.43 11.77
C ILE A 552 13.76 -19.32 12.61
N LYS A 553 13.94 -19.34 13.94
CA LYS A 553 13.02 -20.07 14.84
C LYS A 553 11.59 -19.57 14.73
N TYR A 554 11.38 -18.26 14.58
CA TYR A 554 10.08 -17.68 14.32
C TYR A 554 9.49 -18.21 13.00
N LEU A 555 10.24 -18.18 11.90
CA LEU A 555 9.79 -18.70 10.60
C LEU A 555 9.43 -20.19 10.67
N HIS A 556 10.20 -21.01 11.40
CA HIS A 556 9.85 -22.40 11.64
C HIS A 556 8.50 -22.57 12.35
N GLY A 557 8.19 -21.67 13.28
CA GLY A 557 6.93 -21.67 14.02
C GLY A 557 5.74 -21.14 13.22
N GLN A 558 5.98 -20.32 12.18
CA GLN A 558 4.93 -19.83 11.27
C GLN A 558 4.64 -20.78 10.10
N GLN A 559 5.50 -21.76 9.83
CA GLN A 559 5.29 -22.70 8.72
C GLN A 559 4.04 -23.54 9.00
N ARG A 560 3.15 -23.62 8.01
CA ARG A 560 1.94 -24.44 8.05
C ARG A 560 2.25 -25.91 7.80
N ALA A 561 1.29 -26.77 8.12
CA ALA A 561 1.42 -28.21 7.98
C ALA A 561 1.67 -28.65 6.53
N ASP A 562 1.08 -27.95 5.56
CA ASP A 562 1.28 -28.17 4.12
C ASP A 562 2.65 -27.69 3.61
N GLY A 563 3.42 -26.97 4.43
CA GLY A 563 4.73 -26.43 4.08
C GLY A 563 4.74 -24.95 3.71
N SER A 564 3.58 -24.31 3.56
CA SER A 564 3.44 -22.90 3.18
C SER A 564 3.59 -21.91 4.34
N TRP A 565 3.69 -20.62 4.02
CA TRP A 565 3.55 -19.49 4.96
C TRP A 565 2.45 -18.56 4.47
N TYR A 566 1.75 -17.90 5.39
CA TYR A 566 0.68 -16.96 5.06
C TYR A 566 1.25 -15.59 4.66
N GLY A 567 0.88 -15.07 3.48
CA GLY A 567 1.26 -13.74 3.00
C GLY A 567 0.27 -12.65 3.41
N SER A 568 0.80 -11.55 3.94
CA SER A 568 0.02 -10.42 4.46
C SER A 568 0.10 -9.16 3.60
N TRP A 569 1.14 -9.06 2.75
CA TRP A 569 1.42 -7.89 1.90
C TRP A 569 1.38 -8.18 0.39
N GLY A 570 1.49 -9.46 0.02
CA GLY A 570 1.29 -9.97 -1.33
C GLY A 570 0.43 -11.24 -1.28
N ILE A 571 -0.28 -11.53 -2.37
CA ILE A 571 -1.22 -12.66 -2.46
C ILE A 571 -0.46 -13.96 -2.79
N CYS A 572 -0.49 -15.00 -1.96
CA CYS A 572 -0.57 -15.04 -0.49
C CYS A 572 0.47 -16.08 -0.04
N PHE A 573 0.18 -17.35 -0.28
CA PHE A 573 1.05 -18.45 0.11
C PHE A 573 2.29 -18.57 -0.77
N ILE A 574 2.17 -18.32 -2.08
CA ILE A 574 3.34 -18.31 -2.98
C ILE A 574 4.31 -17.20 -2.55
N TYR A 575 3.77 -16.00 -2.32
CA TYR A 575 4.53 -14.83 -1.92
C TYR A 575 5.32 -15.09 -0.63
N ALA A 576 4.67 -15.45 0.47
CA ALA A 576 5.37 -15.66 1.73
C ALA A 576 6.30 -16.89 1.72
N THR A 577 6.01 -17.91 0.89
CA THR A 577 6.89 -19.08 0.73
C THR A 577 8.21 -18.71 0.05
N LEU A 578 8.20 -17.79 -0.92
CA LEU A 578 9.43 -17.22 -1.51
C LEU A 578 10.32 -16.62 -0.42
N PHE A 579 9.77 -15.71 0.39
CA PHE A 579 10.52 -15.04 1.46
C PHE A 579 11.08 -16.05 2.47
N ALA A 580 10.24 -16.97 2.94
CA ALA A 580 10.67 -17.97 3.91
C ALA A 580 11.81 -18.85 3.37
N LEU A 581 11.71 -19.34 2.11
CA LEU A 581 12.76 -20.16 1.51
C LEU A 581 14.07 -19.40 1.29
N GLU A 582 14.02 -18.10 0.99
CA GLU A 582 15.22 -17.26 0.93
C GLU A 582 15.95 -17.21 2.28
N SER A 583 15.21 -16.98 3.37
CA SER A 583 15.78 -16.94 4.72
C SER A 583 16.38 -18.28 5.15
N LEU A 584 15.66 -19.37 4.90
CA LEU A 584 16.10 -20.71 5.25
C LEU A 584 17.38 -21.09 4.49
N ALA A 585 17.47 -20.74 3.20
CA ALA A 585 18.66 -20.97 2.40
C ALA A 585 19.91 -20.27 2.98
N LEU A 586 19.77 -19.02 3.45
CA LEU A 586 20.86 -18.27 4.09
C LEU A 586 21.25 -18.82 5.47
N ALA A 587 20.30 -19.49 6.15
CA ALA A 587 20.57 -20.24 7.38
C ALA A 587 21.17 -21.63 7.12
N GLY A 588 21.46 -21.98 5.87
CA GLY A 588 22.01 -23.29 5.47
C GLY A 588 20.97 -24.40 5.36
N GLU A 589 19.68 -24.09 5.44
CA GLU A 589 18.58 -25.02 5.21
C GLU A 589 18.17 -25.02 3.74
N THR A 590 18.31 -26.16 3.09
CA THR A 590 18.05 -26.36 1.66
C THR A 590 17.23 -27.63 1.44
N TYR A 591 16.81 -27.89 0.21
CA TYR A 591 16.05 -29.10 -0.12
C TYR A 591 16.80 -30.38 0.28
N ALA A 592 18.14 -30.40 0.17
CA ALA A 592 18.94 -31.59 0.49
C ALA A 592 18.87 -31.98 1.98
N ASN A 593 18.79 -31.00 2.89
CA ASN A 593 19.02 -31.21 4.32
C ASN A 593 17.87 -30.78 5.25
N SER A 594 16.86 -30.06 4.77
CA SER A 594 15.75 -29.56 5.62
C SER A 594 14.40 -30.14 5.20
N PRO A 595 13.72 -30.92 6.06
CA PRO A 595 12.34 -31.37 5.83
C PRO A 595 11.36 -30.21 5.63
N ARG A 596 11.64 -29.04 6.24
CA ARG A 596 10.79 -27.84 6.09
C ARG A 596 10.86 -27.30 4.68
N VAL A 597 12.07 -27.18 4.14
CA VAL A 597 12.30 -26.76 2.76
C VAL A 597 11.71 -27.77 1.79
N LYS A 598 11.85 -29.08 2.05
CA LYS A 598 11.22 -30.13 1.22
C LYS A 598 9.69 -29.95 1.13
N ARG A 599 9.01 -29.75 2.27
CA ARG A 599 7.56 -29.51 2.29
C ARG A 599 7.17 -28.23 1.56
N ALA A 600 7.92 -27.16 1.74
CA ALA A 600 7.67 -25.89 1.04
C ALA A 600 7.81 -26.03 -0.49
N CYS A 601 8.84 -26.72 -0.96
CA CYS A 601 8.99 -27.04 -2.39
C CYS A 601 7.84 -27.94 -2.87
N GLN A 602 7.46 -28.97 -2.11
CA GLN A 602 6.34 -29.85 -2.45
C GLN A 602 5.00 -29.10 -2.53
N PHE A 603 4.76 -28.16 -1.60
CA PHE A 603 3.61 -27.27 -1.65
C PHE A 603 3.56 -26.54 -2.98
N LEU A 604 4.64 -25.84 -3.36
CA LEU A 604 4.69 -25.11 -4.63
C LEU A 604 4.50 -26.05 -5.83
N LEU A 605 5.20 -27.18 -5.89
CA LEU A 605 5.07 -28.14 -6.98
C LEU A 605 3.64 -28.68 -7.13
N SER A 606 2.93 -28.88 -6.01
CA SER A 606 1.52 -29.31 -6.03
C SER A 606 0.56 -28.29 -6.65
N LYS A 607 1.00 -27.05 -6.82
CA LYS A 607 0.23 -25.93 -7.40
C LYS A 607 0.70 -25.52 -8.79
N GLN A 608 1.72 -26.19 -9.36
CA GLN A 608 2.14 -25.88 -10.72
C GLN A 608 1.06 -26.28 -11.72
N MET A 609 0.61 -25.34 -12.52
CA MET A 609 -0.44 -25.53 -13.52
C MET A 609 0.09 -26.25 -14.77
N PRO A 610 -0.79 -26.79 -15.64
CA PRO A 610 -0.39 -27.48 -16.88
C PRO A 610 0.44 -26.62 -17.85
N ASP A 611 0.24 -25.30 -17.85
CA ASP A 611 1.01 -24.37 -18.68
C ASP A 611 2.43 -24.08 -18.15
N GLY A 612 2.75 -24.54 -16.94
CA GLY A 612 4.04 -24.35 -16.28
C GLY A 612 4.07 -23.22 -15.25
N GLY A 613 2.98 -22.47 -15.11
CA GLY A 613 2.87 -21.35 -14.17
C GLY A 613 2.18 -21.68 -12.86
N TRP A 614 1.97 -20.63 -12.08
CA TRP A 614 1.20 -20.61 -10.83
C TRP A 614 0.17 -19.48 -10.87
N GLY A 615 -0.97 -19.69 -10.24
CA GLY A 615 -2.05 -18.71 -10.15
C GLY A 615 -2.80 -18.87 -8.83
N GLU A 616 -2.63 -17.92 -7.92
CA GLU A 616 -3.24 -17.88 -6.61
C GLU A 616 -4.21 -16.70 -6.52
N SER A 617 -5.43 -17.00 -6.11
CA SER A 617 -6.49 -16.00 -6.02
C SER A 617 -6.42 -15.24 -4.71
N TRP A 618 -6.86 -13.98 -4.72
CA TRP A 618 -6.93 -13.16 -3.51
C TRP A 618 -7.84 -13.74 -2.43
N GLU A 619 -8.85 -14.56 -2.80
CA GLU A 619 -9.69 -15.30 -1.86
C GLU A 619 -8.83 -16.15 -0.90
N SER A 620 -7.60 -16.51 -1.29
CA SER A 620 -6.65 -17.18 -0.41
C SER A 620 -6.33 -16.40 0.86
N CYS A 621 -6.35 -15.07 0.79
CA CYS A 621 -6.17 -14.18 1.93
C CYS A 621 -7.38 -14.21 2.86
N LYS A 622 -8.58 -14.22 2.26
CA LYS A 622 -9.86 -14.21 2.97
C LYS A 622 -10.15 -15.54 3.65
N GLU A 623 -10.00 -16.64 2.91
CA GLU A 623 -10.28 -18.01 3.35
C GLU A 623 -9.10 -18.63 4.12
N GLU A 624 -7.96 -17.94 4.14
CA GLU A 624 -6.70 -18.40 4.74
C GLU A 624 -6.26 -19.80 4.26
N THR A 625 -6.57 -20.15 3.02
CA THR A 625 -6.18 -21.42 2.38
C THR A 625 -5.88 -21.16 0.90
N TYR A 626 -5.09 -22.00 0.25
CA TYR A 626 -4.73 -21.75 -1.16
C TYR A 626 -5.94 -21.93 -2.09
N VAL A 627 -6.35 -20.84 -2.76
CA VAL A 627 -7.39 -20.84 -3.79
C VAL A 627 -6.72 -20.66 -5.15
N GLN A 628 -6.84 -21.67 -6.01
CA GLN A 628 -6.24 -21.70 -7.33
C GLN A 628 -7.02 -20.81 -8.32
N LEU A 629 -6.33 -19.99 -9.10
CA LEU A 629 -6.90 -19.27 -10.24
C LEU A 629 -7.03 -20.17 -11.48
N ASP A 630 -7.96 -19.82 -12.36
CA ASP A 630 -8.16 -20.49 -13.65
C ASP A 630 -6.96 -20.31 -14.61
N LYS A 631 -6.21 -19.21 -14.46
CA LYS A 631 -5.03 -18.88 -15.28
C LYS A 631 -3.82 -18.63 -14.39
N SER A 632 -2.65 -19.04 -14.88
CA SER A 632 -1.40 -18.70 -14.21
C SER A 632 -1.08 -17.21 -14.38
N GLN A 633 -0.35 -16.64 -13.42
CA GLN A 633 0.06 -15.24 -13.34
C GLN A 633 1.59 -15.16 -13.46
N VAL A 634 2.14 -14.28 -14.29
CA VAL A 634 3.59 -14.16 -14.52
C VAL A 634 4.33 -13.77 -13.25
N VAL A 635 3.76 -12.89 -12.43
CA VAL A 635 4.36 -12.46 -11.16
C VAL A 635 4.41 -13.61 -10.16
N GLN A 636 3.30 -14.32 -9.95
CA GLN A 636 3.24 -15.45 -9.01
C GLN A 636 4.06 -16.65 -9.52
N THR A 637 4.10 -16.86 -10.84
CA THR A 637 5.00 -17.83 -11.47
C THR A 637 6.46 -17.49 -11.19
N SER A 638 6.83 -16.21 -11.31
CA SER A 638 8.16 -15.74 -10.96
C SER A 638 8.50 -15.99 -9.50
N TRP A 639 7.58 -15.68 -8.58
CA TRP A 639 7.79 -15.94 -7.16
C TRP A 639 7.98 -17.42 -6.85
N ALA A 640 7.12 -18.29 -7.38
CA ALA A 640 7.21 -19.73 -7.16
C ALA A 640 8.53 -20.31 -7.70
N ALA A 641 8.94 -19.91 -8.91
CA ALA A 641 10.19 -20.36 -9.50
C ALA A 641 11.42 -19.85 -8.71
N MET A 642 11.42 -18.57 -8.31
CA MET A 642 12.45 -18.03 -7.41
C MET A 642 12.50 -18.79 -6.09
N ALA A 643 11.35 -19.14 -5.51
CA ALA A 643 11.28 -19.87 -4.24
C ALA A 643 11.90 -21.27 -4.37
N LEU A 644 11.63 -21.99 -5.48
CA LEU A 644 12.26 -23.28 -5.78
C LEU A 644 13.78 -23.15 -5.98
N ILE A 645 14.25 -22.09 -6.65
CA ILE A 645 15.68 -21.79 -6.82
C ILE A 645 16.34 -21.54 -5.45
N ARG A 646 15.73 -20.70 -4.60
CA ARG A 646 16.25 -20.42 -3.25
C ARG A 646 16.25 -21.67 -2.37
N GLY A 647 15.22 -22.50 -2.48
CA GLY A 647 15.16 -23.81 -1.84
C GLY A 647 16.20 -24.82 -2.34
N ARG A 648 16.92 -24.52 -3.44
CA ARG A 648 17.84 -25.42 -4.15
C ARG A 648 17.16 -26.73 -4.54
N TYR A 649 15.96 -26.63 -5.12
CA TYR A 649 15.23 -27.80 -5.61
C TYR A 649 16.00 -28.48 -6.75
N PRO A 650 16.33 -29.79 -6.65
CA PRO A 650 17.35 -30.40 -7.51
C PRO A 650 16.87 -30.65 -8.95
N ASP A 651 15.57 -30.82 -9.18
CA ASP A 651 15.03 -31.04 -10.52
C ASP A 651 14.70 -29.70 -11.18
N THR A 652 15.39 -29.39 -12.28
CA THR A 652 15.24 -28.13 -13.01
C THR A 652 13.99 -28.09 -13.90
N ALA A 653 13.30 -29.22 -14.13
CA ALA A 653 12.17 -29.29 -15.05
C ALA A 653 11.00 -28.35 -14.69
N PRO A 654 10.53 -28.26 -13.44
CA PRO A 654 9.49 -27.30 -13.05
C PRO A 654 9.90 -25.84 -13.30
N ILE A 655 11.17 -25.50 -13.05
CA ILE A 655 11.71 -24.15 -13.25
C ILE A 655 11.80 -23.83 -14.76
N LYS A 656 12.24 -24.78 -15.58
CA LYS A 656 12.26 -24.64 -17.05
C LYS A 656 10.87 -24.39 -17.63
N ARG A 657 9.84 -25.06 -17.10
CA ARG A 657 8.44 -24.81 -17.49
C ARG A 657 7.99 -23.40 -17.12
N ALA A 658 8.33 -22.92 -15.93
CA ALA A 658 8.06 -21.55 -15.51
C ALA A 658 8.75 -20.52 -16.43
N VAL A 659 10.03 -20.73 -16.75
CA VAL A 659 10.80 -19.91 -17.70
C VAL A 659 10.15 -19.89 -19.08
N SER A 660 9.73 -21.06 -19.58
CA SER A 660 9.05 -21.16 -20.88
C SER A 660 7.75 -20.34 -20.89
N LEU A 661 6.93 -20.46 -19.84
CA LEU A 661 5.71 -19.68 -19.71
C LEU A 661 6.00 -18.18 -19.69
N VAL A 662 6.86 -17.71 -18.79
CA VAL A 662 7.12 -16.27 -18.63
C VAL A 662 7.72 -15.69 -19.91
N ARG A 663 8.64 -16.40 -20.59
CA ARG A 663 9.17 -15.97 -21.89
C ARG A 663 8.09 -15.92 -22.97
N SER A 664 7.17 -16.88 -23.00
CA SER A 664 6.10 -16.92 -24.00
C SER A 664 5.12 -15.74 -23.91
N ARG A 665 5.04 -15.09 -22.75
CA ARG A 665 4.20 -13.90 -22.49
C ARG A 665 4.96 -12.58 -22.58
N GLN A 666 6.27 -12.60 -22.84
CA GLN A 666 7.04 -11.37 -23.06
C GLN A 666 6.67 -10.76 -24.41
N LEU A 667 6.34 -9.47 -24.41
CA LEU A 667 6.02 -8.73 -25.63
C LEU A 667 7.29 -8.37 -26.42
N PRO A 668 7.19 -8.05 -27.73
CA PRO A 668 8.35 -7.71 -28.56
C PRO A 668 9.16 -6.51 -28.08
N ASP A 669 8.56 -5.59 -27.33
CA ASP A 669 9.23 -4.43 -26.71
C ASP A 669 9.94 -4.77 -25.39
N GLY A 670 9.79 -6.00 -24.90
CA GLY A 670 10.41 -6.53 -23.68
C GLY A 670 9.51 -6.54 -22.45
N GLN A 671 8.32 -5.93 -22.49
CA GLN A 671 7.44 -5.84 -21.31
C GLN A 671 6.57 -7.09 -21.08
N TRP A 672 5.89 -7.11 -19.94
CA TRP A 672 4.76 -7.98 -19.65
C TRP A 672 3.52 -7.13 -19.35
N ILE A 673 2.35 -7.64 -19.74
CA ILE A 673 1.06 -6.98 -19.47
C ILE A 673 0.64 -7.17 -18.01
N GLN A 674 -0.17 -6.25 -17.50
CA GLN A 674 -0.78 -6.42 -16.18
C GLN A 674 -1.78 -7.59 -16.23
N GLU A 675 -1.66 -8.51 -15.29
CA GLU A 675 -2.64 -9.58 -15.07
C GLU A 675 -3.35 -9.31 -13.73
N ASP A 676 -3.77 -10.33 -12.98
CA ASP A 676 -4.50 -10.12 -11.73
C ASP A 676 -3.65 -9.40 -10.67
N VAL A 677 -4.31 -8.76 -9.72
CA VAL A 677 -3.66 -7.99 -8.65
C VAL A 677 -2.67 -8.82 -7.82
N GLU A 678 -1.58 -8.19 -7.38
CA GLU A 678 -0.53 -8.85 -6.60
C GLU A 678 -0.59 -8.54 -5.10
N GLY A 679 -1.04 -7.34 -4.75
CA GLY A 679 -1.00 -6.80 -3.40
C GLY A 679 -2.29 -7.01 -2.62
N ILE A 680 -2.13 -7.22 -1.32
CA ILE A 680 -3.22 -7.30 -0.34
C ILE A 680 -2.81 -6.61 0.95
N PHE A 681 -3.75 -5.93 1.61
CA PHE A 681 -3.59 -5.54 3.01
C PHE A 681 -4.85 -5.84 3.81
N ASN A 682 -4.67 -6.10 5.10
CA ASN A 682 -5.72 -6.35 6.09
C ASN A 682 -6.78 -7.37 5.62
N LYS A 683 -6.32 -8.43 4.93
CA LYS A 683 -7.07 -9.58 4.40
C LYS A 683 -8.00 -9.31 3.21
N THR A 684 -8.61 -8.14 3.13
CA THR A 684 -9.75 -7.88 2.24
C THR A 684 -9.50 -6.85 1.16
N CYS A 685 -8.44 -6.04 1.27
CA CYS A 685 -8.24 -4.93 0.35
C CYS A 685 -7.09 -5.19 -0.63
N LYS A 686 -7.47 -5.35 -1.89
CA LYS A 686 -6.55 -5.49 -3.02
C LYS A 686 -5.90 -4.16 -3.40
N PHE A 687 -4.66 -4.22 -3.83
CA PHE A 687 -3.97 -3.09 -4.47
C PHE A 687 -2.88 -3.58 -5.42
N PHE A 688 -2.58 -2.80 -6.45
CA PHE A 688 -1.62 -3.18 -7.48
C PHE A 688 -0.20 -2.84 -7.06
N TYR A 689 0.74 -3.69 -7.48
CA TYR A 689 2.16 -3.36 -7.58
C TYR A 689 2.56 -3.33 -9.06
N PRO A 690 2.29 -2.23 -9.79
CA PRO A 690 2.37 -2.21 -11.25
C PRO A 690 3.74 -2.58 -11.83
N ASN A 691 4.80 -2.36 -11.06
CA ASN A 691 6.18 -2.65 -11.46
C ASN A 691 6.57 -4.13 -11.24
N TYR A 692 5.79 -4.94 -10.50
CA TYR A 692 6.14 -6.34 -10.21
C TYR A 692 6.22 -7.21 -11.46
N LYS A 693 5.32 -7.01 -12.43
CA LYS A 693 5.35 -7.71 -13.73
C LYS A 693 6.61 -7.46 -14.55
N LEU A 694 7.34 -6.39 -14.26
CA LEU A 694 8.64 -6.10 -14.86
C LEU A 694 9.75 -6.62 -13.93
N ILE A 695 9.76 -6.19 -12.66
CA ILE A 695 10.84 -6.48 -11.72
C ILE A 695 11.00 -7.98 -11.47
N PHE A 696 9.94 -8.69 -11.09
CA PHE A 696 10.05 -10.11 -10.72
C PHE A 696 10.21 -11.03 -11.93
N THR A 697 9.75 -10.64 -13.12
CA THR A 697 9.91 -11.44 -14.34
C THR A 697 11.36 -11.46 -14.80
N PHE A 698 12.00 -10.30 -14.97
CA PHE A 698 13.42 -10.28 -15.37
C PHE A 698 14.33 -10.83 -14.25
N TRP A 699 13.99 -10.58 -12.98
CA TRP A 699 14.75 -11.12 -11.86
C TRP A 699 14.74 -12.65 -11.86
N MET A 700 13.54 -13.24 -11.92
CA MET A 700 13.39 -14.69 -11.96
C MET A 700 14.09 -15.30 -13.17
N LEU A 701 13.92 -14.71 -14.36
CA LEU A 701 14.53 -15.23 -15.58
C LEU A 701 16.07 -15.26 -15.50
N GLY A 702 16.69 -14.21 -14.99
CA GLY A 702 18.15 -14.17 -14.83
C GLY A 702 18.65 -15.12 -13.72
N LEU A 703 17.91 -15.28 -12.62
CA LEU A 703 18.22 -16.27 -11.59
C LEU A 703 18.08 -17.71 -12.11
N ALA A 704 17.00 -18.00 -12.83
CA ALA A 704 16.72 -19.30 -13.39
C ALA A 704 17.80 -19.71 -14.41
N HIS A 705 18.26 -18.77 -15.25
CA HIS A 705 19.36 -19.02 -16.18
C HIS A 705 20.61 -19.54 -15.45
N LYS A 706 21.10 -18.79 -14.45
CA LYS A 706 22.28 -19.17 -13.66
C LYS A 706 22.09 -20.50 -12.93
N TYR A 707 20.89 -20.72 -12.37
CA TYR A 707 20.59 -21.94 -11.62
C TYR A 707 20.56 -23.18 -12.52
N ILE A 708 19.91 -23.09 -13.68
CA ILE A 708 19.81 -24.18 -14.65
C ILE A 708 21.19 -24.53 -15.20
N GLU A 709 21.98 -23.55 -15.62
CA GLU A 709 23.35 -23.79 -16.12
C GLU A 709 24.24 -24.43 -15.07
N GLY A 710 24.17 -23.99 -13.81
CA GLY A 710 24.98 -24.57 -12.73
C GLY A 710 24.51 -25.93 -12.20
N THR A 711 23.30 -26.38 -12.57
CA THR A 711 22.73 -27.66 -12.11
C THR A 711 22.78 -28.73 -13.21
N ASP A 712 22.57 -28.33 -14.46
CA ASP A 712 22.55 -29.24 -15.61
C ASP A 712 23.89 -29.31 -16.37
N GLY A 713 24.75 -28.30 -16.21
CA GLY A 713 26.11 -28.26 -16.76
C GLY A 713 27.11 -28.92 -15.83
#